data_AF-A0A8J5NIU8-F1
#
_entry.id   AF-A0A8J5NIU8-F1
#
_cell.length_a   1.000
_cell.length_b   1.000
_cell.length_c   1.000
_cell.angle_alpha   90.00
_cell.angle_beta   90.00
_cell.angle_gamma   90.00
#
_symmetry.space_group_name_H-M   'P 1'
#
loop_
_entity.id
_entity.type
_entity.pdbx_description
1 polymer ?
#
loop_
_entity_poly.entity_id
_entity_poly.type
_entity_poly.pdbx_seq_one_letter_code
_entity_poly.pdbx_strand_id
1 'polypeptide(L)'
;MGAQAITGAFKTVSMAVAEAEAGILPIGERHAQAGTRLYVNMQTLPKTHPLATLRVRETRRYMSPLTKLALAHDGAIERMETIEPYALPPWHRHMVVEYDLDKEAAAYVDTGDDVTETSNMRQVLIATSASARNGLVGMGGIVRNTASGGANDNIVAKYSATLGPRDEQNAYMAELEAIAMVLRCMPDGLQHRDIIVATRNRSALQAIAKPRQQSGQGAIREIYRHARRLEKGSNTIKMRWVSSTNESFTLGVKAKTEARKATESGCQATKPPHQARSTRLRVLLAQRRRLMVLPESETPPQVGQLRGKPWTPELLRHTYEVLEKSPINFDGHLPPKLNRRYIVTGGNGLVGGYIVLQLLARGTPPRCIRIVDVRETERDDLREGLAAQVDYVQTDITSKAAVGDAFSKPWDPKIASLPLTVFHTAAIIIPGARSKYLYKFTESVNVQGTKNVLAASRAVGADIFSSTSSASISIRPVEAFVAPWAEPKHYWQVMDTQDFDKPLREREEYFANYAVSKAIAERLVCAENEPSFRTGCIRPGNGIYGHPSDNPIGNLLARDVNQTWVPHIVQNFVHGANVAVAHLYHEAALAKENCTQAGKPFVVTDVGPPITFGDVYTAVEVLSIHPFRNVIVPPLIMLFMTHIVEWFILLPHRLPFLKGILPEVKGDLRTVQPGLITICTHLVASDTEARKPISEGGLGYKGLLTTLEGVVSVIMDWNREHASEQTREGKKIYQGSLRLAEMLEEAGSSVPL
;
A
#
# COMPACT_ATOMS: atom_id res chain seq x y z
N MET A 1 -21.29 21.87 13.12
CA MET A 1 -21.25 23.20 13.79
C MET A 1 -19.83 23.73 13.95
N GLY A 2 -18.96 23.17 14.81
CA GLY A 2 -17.60 23.71 15.00
C GLY A 2 -16.74 23.72 13.73
N ALA A 3 -16.73 22.63 12.96
CA ALA A 3 -15.99 22.54 11.70
C ALA A 3 -16.51 23.53 10.64
N GLN A 4 -17.83 23.66 10.52
CA GLN A 4 -18.49 24.61 9.62
C GLN A 4 -18.22 26.08 10.01
N ALA A 5 -18.11 26.38 11.31
CA ALA A 5 -17.75 27.71 11.78
C ALA A 5 -16.28 28.06 11.49
N ILE A 6 -15.39 27.07 11.49
CA ILE A 6 -13.96 27.24 11.18
C ILE A 6 -13.74 27.42 9.67
N THR A 7 -14.47 26.68 8.84
CA THR A 7 -14.31 26.71 7.38
C THR A 7 -15.21 27.74 6.69
N GLY A 8 -16.16 28.34 7.40
CA GLY A 8 -17.19 29.20 6.82
C GLY A 8 -18.18 28.45 5.91
N ALA A 9 -18.18 27.12 5.94
CA ALA A 9 -19.00 26.28 5.08
C ALA A 9 -20.50 26.43 5.39
N PHE A 10 -21.33 26.43 4.35
CA PHE A 10 -22.79 26.45 4.48
C PHE A 10 -23.28 25.27 5.33
N LYS A 11 -24.40 25.45 6.04
CA LYS A 11 -25.00 24.40 6.88
C LYS A 11 -25.35 23.12 6.12
N THR A 12 -25.52 23.21 4.80
CA THR A 12 -25.80 22.10 3.87
C THR A 12 -24.58 21.28 3.50
N VAL A 13 -23.36 21.76 3.77
CA VAL A 13 -22.13 21.01 3.53
C VAL A 13 -22.05 19.83 4.49
N SER A 14 -21.79 18.64 3.93
CA SER A 14 -21.60 17.40 4.68
C SER A 14 -20.61 17.62 5.83
N MET A 15 -20.97 17.14 7.03
CA MET A 15 -20.14 17.30 8.22
C MET A 15 -18.74 16.70 8.02
N ALA A 16 -18.64 15.57 7.30
CA ALA A 16 -17.36 14.92 7.02
C ALA A 16 -16.43 15.78 6.15
N VAL A 17 -16.99 16.49 5.17
CA VAL A 17 -16.24 17.42 4.30
C VAL A 17 -15.81 18.65 5.10
N ALA A 18 -16.73 19.23 5.89
CA ALA A 18 -16.39 20.37 6.74
C ALA A 18 -15.32 20.00 7.79
N GLU A 19 -15.36 18.79 8.35
CA GLU A 19 -14.36 18.28 9.30
C GLU A 19 -12.99 18.08 8.63
N ALA A 20 -12.95 17.49 7.42
CA ALA A 20 -11.72 17.32 6.66
C ALA A 20 -11.06 18.67 6.29
N GLU A 21 -11.84 19.61 5.77
CA GLU A 21 -11.37 20.97 5.42
C GLU A 21 -10.92 21.76 6.66
N ALA A 22 -11.55 21.54 7.82
CA ALA A 22 -11.14 22.16 9.07
C ALA A 22 -9.90 21.51 9.72
N GLY A 23 -9.38 20.41 9.16
CA GLY A 23 -8.33 19.60 9.78
C GLY A 23 -8.77 18.95 11.11
N ILE A 24 -10.08 18.70 11.28
CA ILE A 24 -10.68 18.14 12.49
C ILE A 24 -11.01 16.67 12.25
N LEU A 25 -10.66 15.81 13.22
CA LEU A 25 -11.03 14.39 13.16
C LEU A 25 -12.56 14.20 13.16
N PRO A 26 -13.07 13.19 12.46
CA PRO A 26 -14.49 12.88 12.43
C PRO A 26 -15.11 12.77 13.83
N ILE A 27 -16.37 13.18 13.98
CA ILE A 27 -17.06 13.16 15.28
C ILE A 27 -17.02 11.78 15.96
N GLY A 28 -17.16 10.70 15.19
CA GLY A 28 -17.06 9.32 15.70
C GLY A 28 -15.69 9.02 16.32
N GLU A 29 -14.61 9.46 15.68
CA GLU A 29 -13.26 9.34 16.22
C GLU A 29 -13.08 10.18 17.48
N ARG A 30 -13.60 11.41 17.49
CA ARG A 30 -13.50 12.28 18.68
C ARG A 30 -14.24 11.68 19.88
N HIS A 31 -15.42 11.11 19.68
CA HIS A 31 -16.14 10.37 20.72
C HIS A 31 -15.40 9.12 21.18
N ALA A 32 -14.83 8.37 20.25
CA ALA A 32 -14.01 7.20 20.54
C ALA A 32 -12.75 7.56 21.36
N GLN A 33 -12.02 8.60 20.98
CA GLN A 33 -10.86 9.09 21.72
C GLN A 33 -11.26 9.63 23.10
N ALA A 34 -12.40 10.32 23.20
CA ALA A 34 -12.96 10.75 24.47
C ALA A 34 -13.33 9.56 25.37
N GLY A 35 -13.90 8.50 24.80
CA GLY A 35 -14.20 7.25 25.50
C GLY A 35 -12.96 6.55 26.03
N THR A 36 -11.92 6.38 25.21
CA THR A 36 -10.63 5.82 25.64
C THR A 36 -9.97 6.68 26.72
N ARG A 37 -10.02 8.01 26.59
CA ARG A 37 -9.50 8.94 27.62
C ARG A 37 -10.27 8.83 28.93
N LEU A 38 -11.60 8.75 28.87
CA LEU A 38 -12.46 8.57 30.03
C LEU A 38 -12.14 7.26 30.75
N TYR A 39 -12.04 6.16 30.01
CA TYR A 39 -11.73 4.85 30.58
C TYR A 39 -10.36 4.82 31.25
N VAL A 40 -9.32 5.31 30.57
CA VAL A 40 -7.97 5.43 31.16
C VAL A 40 -7.99 6.30 32.42
N ASN A 41 -8.72 7.41 32.42
CA ASN A 41 -8.84 8.26 33.60
C ASN A 41 -9.49 7.54 34.78
N MET A 42 -10.56 6.76 34.54
CA MET A 42 -11.21 5.97 35.58
C MET A 42 -10.26 4.98 36.24
N GLN A 43 -9.39 4.34 35.44
CA GLN A 43 -8.38 3.39 35.94
C GLN A 43 -7.24 4.06 36.73
N THR A 44 -7.08 5.38 36.63
CA THR A 44 -6.09 6.14 37.41
C THR A 44 -6.64 6.73 38.71
N LEU A 45 -7.93 6.56 39.00
CA LEU A 45 -8.51 7.10 40.22
C LEU A 45 -8.08 6.30 41.47
N PRO A 46 -8.11 6.91 42.66
CA PRO A 46 -7.90 6.19 43.91
C PRO A 46 -8.86 4.99 44.03
N LYS A 47 -8.40 3.87 44.58
CA LYS A 47 -9.22 2.65 44.74
C LYS A 47 -10.47 2.87 45.61
N THR A 48 -10.51 3.93 46.41
CA THR A 48 -11.66 4.36 47.22
C THR A 48 -12.71 5.13 46.42
N HIS A 49 -12.41 5.53 45.18
CA HIS A 49 -13.32 6.30 44.34
C HIS A 49 -14.44 5.40 43.78
N PRO A 50 -15.72 5.83 43.80
CA PRO A 50 -16.84 5.03 43.29
C PRO A 50 -16.64 4.56 41.84
N LEU A 51 -16.10 5.43 40.98
CA LEU A 51 -15.80 5.07 39.59
C LEU A 51 -14.66 4.05 39.40
N ALA A 52 -13.75 3.92 40.38
CA ALA A 52 -12.69 2.91 40.34
C ALA A 52 -13.16 1.54 40.86
N THR A 53 -14.23 1.52 41.65
CA THR A 53 -14.83 0.32 42.25
C THR A 53 -16.02 -0.23 41.46
N LEU A 54 -16.48 0.49 40.44
CA LEU A 54 -17.52 0.05 39.51
C LEU A 54 -17.08 -1.22 38.78
N ARG A 55 -17.56 -2.37 39.25
CA ARG A 55 -17.53 -3.61 38.48
C ARG A 55 -18.59 -3.53 37.39
N VAL A 56 -18.13 -3.50 36.15
CA VAL A 56 -18.99 -3.62 34.99
C VAL A 56 -19.67 -4.99 35.03
N ARG A 57 -21.00 -5.00 35.22
CA ARG A 57 -21.82 -6.21 35.11
C ARG A 57 -22.28 -6.36 33.67
N GLU A 58 -22.01 -7.52 33.08
CA GLU A 58 -22.62 -7.91 31.81
C GLU A 58 -24.08 -8.26 32.05
N THR A 59 -24.99 -7.51 31.42
CA THR A 59 -26.40 -7.90 31.37
C THR A 59 -26.73 -8.28 29.93
N ARG A 60 -27.30 -9.47 29.73
CA ARG A 60 -27.60 -10.02 28.40
C ARG A 60 -28.64 -9.18 27.61
N ARG A 61 -29.39 -8.32 28.29
CA ARG A 61 -30.51 -7.55 27.70
C ARG A 61 -30.11 -6.14 27.27
N TYR A 62 -29.23 -5.46 28.02
CA TYR A 62 -28.76 -4.11 27.71
C TYR A 62 -27.30 -3.90 28.10
N MET A 63 -26.45 -3.59 27.11
CA MET A 63 -25.05 -3.21 27.34
C MET A 63 -24.94 -1.70 27.54
N SER A 64 -24.61 -1.28 28.77
CA SER A 64 -24.40 0.14 29.07
C SER A 64 -23.18 0.70 28.30
N PRO A 65 -23.13 2.01 28.00
CA PRO A 65 -21.95 2.62 27.37
C PRO A 65 -20.64 2.39 28.15
N LEU A 66 -20.70 2.40 29.48
CA LEU A 66 -19.56 2.08 30.34
C LEU A 66 -19.15 0.60 30.20
N THR A 67 -20.13 -0.30 30.08
CA THR A 67 -19.87 -1.73 29.84
C THR A 67 -19.16 -1.95 28.50
N LYS A 68 -19.63 -1.29 27.45
CA LYS A 68 -19.00 -1.35 26.12
C LYS A 68 -17.57 -0.82 26.12
N LEU A 69 -17.32 0.28 26.84
CA LEU A 69 -15.97 0.85 26.98
C LEU A 69 -15.02 -0.05 27.77
N ALA A 70 -15.52 -0.70 28.82
CA ALA A 70 -14.71 -1.64 29.59
C ALA A 70 -14.35 -2.89 28.80
N LEU A 71 -15.31 -3.50 28.11
CA LEU A 71 -15.06 -4.66 27.25
C LEU A 71 -14.09 -4.34 26.11
N ALA A 72 -14.16 -3.14 25.52
CA ALA A 72 -13.25 -2.70 24.47
C ALA A 72 -11.79 -2.53 24.94
N HIS A 73 -11.55 -2.54 26.25
CA HIS A 73 -10.24 -2.29 26.86
C HIS A 73 -9.90 -3.34 27.94
N ASP A 74 -10.59 -4.48 27.93
CA ASP A 74 -10.37 -5.57 28.89
C ASP A 74 -8.98 -6.19 28.71
N GLY A 75 -8.30 -6.49 29.81
CA GLY A 75 -6.91 -6.99 29.82
C GLY A 75 -5.82 -6.02 29.32
N ALA A 76 -6.17 -4.86 28.75
CA ALA A 76 -5.19 -3.93 28.17
C ALA A 76 -4.52 -2.99 29.21
N ILE A 77 -5.17 -2.81 30.36
CA ILE A 77 -4.80 -1.84 31.39
C ILE A 77 -4.64 -2.56 32.72
N GLU A 78 -3.41 -2.58 33.24
CA GLU A 78 -3.09 -3.23 34.52
C GLU A 78 -2.11 -2.36 35.31
N ARG A 79 -2.22 -2.33 36.64
CA ARG A 79 -1.24 -1.64 37.52
C ARG A 79 -1.06 -0.14 37.17
N MET A 80 -2.14 0.56 36.81
CA MET A 80 -2.11 1.99 36.51
C MET A 80 -1.66 2.84 37.69
N GLU A 81 -0.97 3.95 37.42
CA GLU A 81 -0.68 4.95 38.43
C GLU A 81 -1.97 5.55 39.03
N THR A 82 -1.90 5.93 40.31
CA THR A 82 -2.98 6.66 40.97
C THR A 82 -2.75 8.17 40.85
N ILE A 83 -3.72 8.87 40.27
CA ILE A 83 -3.72 10.32 40.09
C ILE A 83 -4.82 10.91 40.98
N GLU A 84 -4.38 11.70 41.96
CA GLU A 84 -5.24 12.45 42.85
C GLU A 84 -5.61 13.80 42.23
N PRO A 85 -6.75 14.41 42.64
CA PRO A 85 -7.15 15.75 42.18
C PRO A 85 -6.04 16.80 42.37
N TYR A 86 -5.30 16.71 43.47
CA TYR A 86 -4.16 17.56 43.78
C TYR A 86 -2.93 16.71 44.07
N ALA A 87 -1.84 16.94 43.33
CA ALA A 87 -0.58 16.23 43.57
C ALA A 87 0.06 16.61 44.91
N LEU A 88 -0.15 17.86 45.33
CA LEU A 88 0.31 18.46 46.58
C LEU A 88 -0.82 19.31 47.18
N PRO A 89 -0.83 19.52 48.50
CA PRO A 89 -1.80 20.42 49.13
C PRO A 89 -1.73 21.85 48.55
N PRO A 90 -2.85 22.58 48.41
CA PRO A 90 -2.86 23.92 47.78
C PRO A 90 -1.97 24.96 48.46
N TRP A 91 -1.73 24.83 49.77
CA TRP A 91 -0.86 25.70 50.56
C TRP A 91 0.62 25.31 50.48
N HIS A 92 0.97 24.33 49.65
CA HIS A 92 2.35 23.86 49.54
C HIS A 92 3.19 24.79 48.68
N ARG A 93 4.36 25.21 49.18
CA ARG A 93 5.28 26.07 48.42
C ARG A 93 5.88 25.27 47.25
N HIS A 94 5.74 25.80 46.04
CA HIS A 94 6.30 25.17 44.84
C HIS A 94 7.80 25.43 44.72
N MET A 95 8.52 24.46 44.16
CA MET A 95 9.97 24.59 43.91
C MET A 95 10.23 25.63 42.82
N VAL A 96 11.33 26.38 42.98
CA VAL A 96 11.77 27.37 42.00
C VAL A 96 12.44 26.65 40.83
N VAL A 97 11.99 26.95 39.61
CA VAL A 97 12.57 26.43 38.37
C VAL A 97 13.09 27.60 37.54
N GLU A 98 14.39 27.58 37.24
CA GLU A 98 15.07 28.52 36.36
C GLU A 98 15.12 27.95 34.93
N TYR A 99 14.82 28.79 33.94
CA TYR A 99 14.88 28.43 32.52
C TYR A 99 15.97 29.27 31.85
N ASP A 100 17.13 28.66 31.61
CA ASP A 100 18.22 29.36 30.93
C ASP A 100 17.95 29.43 29.42
N LEU A 101 17.86 30.64 28.89
CA LEU A 101 17.76 30.90 27.46
C LEU A 101 19.13 31.22 26.83
N ASP A 102 20.14 31.57 27.65
CA ASP A 102 21.45 32.05 27.19
C ASP A 102 22.50 30.93 27.17
N LYS A 103 23.40 30.99 26.18
CA LYS A 103 24.43 29.96 25.95
C LYS A 103 25.50 29.91 27.06
N GLU A 104 25.77 31.03 27.71
CA GLU A 104 26.80 31.17 28.75
C GLU A 104 26.37 30.53 30.08
N ALA A 105 25.07 30.62 30.41
CA ALA A 105 24.46 30.09 31.63
C ALA A 105 24.69 28.58 31.87
N ALA A 106 24.77 27.76 30.82
CA ALA A 106 24.97 26.32 30.97
C ALA A 106 26.41 25.91 31.29
N ALA A 107 27.41 26.72 30.92
CA ALA A 107 28.80 26.51 31.31
C ALA A 107 28.98 26.76 32.81
N TYR A 108 28.30 27.79 33.34
CA TYR A 108 28.24 28.08 34.78
C TYR A 108 27.58 26.98 35.60
N VAL A 109 26.57 26.27 35.05
CA VAL A 109 25.97 25.08 35.69
C VAL A 109 26.97 23.92 35.80
N ASP A 110 28.00 23.87 34.95
CA ASP A 110 29.01 22.81 34.94
C ASP A 110 30.20 23.15 35.87
N THR A 111 30.58 24.43 35.97
CA THR A 111 31.70 24.92 36.79
C THR A 111 31.31 25.35 38.21
N GLY A 112 30.05 25.78 38.42
CA GLY A 112 29.54 26.28 39.70
C GLY A 112 29.73 27.79 39.94
N ASP A 113 30.25 28.54 38.97
CA ASP A 113 30.64 29.95 39.14
C ASP A 113 29.50 30.95 38.86
N ASP A 114 28.35 30.78 39.50
CA ASP A 114 27.30 31.83 39.54
C ASP A 114 27.22 32.46 40.93
N VAL A 115 28.37 32.92 41.46
CA VAL A 115 28.41 33.68 42.71
C VAL A 115 29.38 34.85 42.58
N THR A 116 28.82 36.05 42.50
CA THR A 116 29.43 37.27 43.04
C THR A 116 29.83 37.03 44.50
N GLU A 117 31.10 36.71 44.79
CA GLU A 117 31.90 36.82 46.04
C GLU A 117 31.24 36.86 47.45
N THR A 118 29.97 36.50 47.66
CA THR A 118 29.23 36.77 48.92
C THR A 118 28.47 35.58 49.50
N SER A 119 28.50 34.38 48.91
CA SER A 119 27.89 33.19 49.54
C SER A 119 28.92 32.13 49.94
N ASN A 120 29.17 31.98 51.24
CA ASN A 120 30.00 30.93 51.87
C ASN A 120 29.43 29.49 51.76
N MET A 121 28.43 29.24 50.90
CA MET A 121 27.78 27.93 50.75
C MET A 121 28.46 27.09 49.66
N ARG A 122 28.83 25.84 50.00
CA ARG A 122 29.40 24.89 49.04
C ARG A 122 28.30 24.32 48.13
N GLN A 123 28.52 24.25 46.81
CA GLN A 123 27.51 23.80 45.85
C GLN A 123 27.57 22.29 45.57
N VAL A 124 26.40 21.70 45.28
CA VAL A 124 26.25 20.34 44.78
C VAL A 124 25.46 20.38 43.48
N LEU A 125 26.10 19.96 42.38
CA LEU A 125 25.56 19.97 41.03
C LEU A 125 25.08 18.57 40.66
N ILE A 126 23.83 18.45 40.25
CA ILE A 126 23.20 17.19 39.85
C ILE A 126 22.74 17.32 38.41
N ALA A 127 23.19 16.42 37.54
CA ALA A 127 22.64 16.30 36.19
C ALA A 127 21.83 15.01 36.06
N THR A 128 20.62 15.13 35.54
CA THR A 128 19.71 14.00 35.32
C THR A 128 19.38 13.85 33.83
N SER A 129 19.09 12.62 33.40
CA SER A 129 18.68 12.34 32.02
C SER A 129 17.85 11.06 31.90
N ALA A 130 17.01 11.00 30.87
CA ALA A 130 16.27 9.82 30.47
C ALA A 130 16.70 9.25 29.11
N SER A 131 16.53 7.95 28.90
CA SER A 131 16.73 7.25 27.63
C SER A 131 15.52 6.36 27.32
N ALA A 132 15.13 6.30 26.05
CA ALA A 132 14.07 5.40 25.58
C ALA A 132 14.51 4.75 24.27
N ARG A 133 15.07 3.55 24.34
CA ARG A 133 15.60 2.76 23.21
C ARG A 133 15.49 1.26 23.50
N ASN A 134 15.61 0.43 22.48
CA ASN A 134 15.57 -1.04 22.61
C ASN A 134 14.32 -1.57 23.34
N GLY A 135 13.17 -0.91 23.17
CA GLY A 135 11.93 -1.27 23.85
C GLY A 135 11.88 -0.91 25.35
N LEU A 136 12.95 -0.34 25.90
CA LEU A 136 13.07 0.02 27.32
C LEU A 136 13.14 1.54 27.53
N VAL A 137 12.81 1.94 28.74
CA VAL A 137 12.96 3.30 29.26
C VAL A 137 13.81 3.24 30.52
N GLY A 138 14.86 4.04 30.55
CA GLY A 138 15.82 4.10 31.64
C GLY A 138 16.15 5.53 32.02
N MET A 139 16.65 5.67 33.24
CA MET A 139 17.04 6.94 33.84
C MET A 139 18.50 6.89 34.28
N GLY A 140 19.15 8.04 34.29
CA GLY A 140 20.52 8.15 34.77
C GLY A 140 20.83 9.54 35.26
N GLY A 141 21.95 9.64 35.98
CA GLY A 141 22.47 10.93 36.37
C GLY A 141 23.73 10.87 37.20
N ILE A 142 24.23 12.06 37.46
CA ILE A 142 25.58 12.33 37.95
C ILE A 142 25.47 13.39 39.03
N VAL A 143 26.16 13.16 40.15
CA VAL A 143 26.28 14.12 41.26
C VAL A 143 27.72 14.57 41.35
N ARG A 144 27.96 15.88 41.30
CA ARG A 144 29.27 16.52 41.45
C ARG A 144 29.25 17.48 42.64
N ASN A 145 30.32 17.49 43.42
CA ASN A 145 30.49 18.41 44.56
C ASN A 145 31.65 19.37 44.24
N THR A 146 31.43 20.68 44.35
CA THR A 146 32.42 21.70 43.96
C THR A 146 33.40 22.07 45.10
N ALA A 147 33.33 21.40 46.25
CA ALA A 147 34.10 21.76 47.45
C ALA A 147 35.62 21.46 47.44
N SER A 148 36.20 20.92 46.37
CA SER A 148 37.62 20.57 46.28
C SER A 148 38.26 21.13 45.01
N GLY A 149 39.03 22.21 45.14
CA GLY A 149 39.71 22.92 44.05
C GLY A 149 40.85 22.14 43.41
N GLY A 150 40.53 21.13 42.60
CA GLY A 150 41.49 20.40 41.77
C GLY A 150 40.85 19.87 40.49
N ALA A 151 41.58 19.96 39.38
CA ALA A 151 41.15 19.75 37.99
C ALA A 151 40.75 18.30 37.59
N ASN A 152 40.35 17.45 38.54
CA ASN A 152 39.80 16.13 38.25
C ASN A 152 38.30 16.09 38.52
N ASP A 153 37.58 15.39 37.63
CA ASP A 153 36.12 15.24 37.56
C ASP A 153 35.54 14.72 38.90
N ASN A 154 35.24 15.64 39.84
CA ASN A 154 34.73 15.40 41.21
C ASN A 154 33.29 14.82 41.23
N ILE A 155 33.05 13.77 40.45
CA ILE A 155 31.80 13.02 40.44
C ILE A 155 31.75 12.16 41.71
N VAL A 156 30.84 12.49 42.61
CA VAL A 156 30.67 11.83 43.90
C VAL A 156 29.76 10.60 43.77
N ALA A 157 28.82 10.62 42.83
CA ALA A 157 27.94 9.49 42.58
C ALA A 157 27.46 9.46 41.12
N LYS A 158 27.26 8.24 40.62
CA LYS A 158 26.60 7.96 39.34
C LYS A 158 25.45 7.01 39.61
N TYR A 159 24.37 7.16 38.87
CA TYR A 159 23.27 6.23 38.93
C TYR A 159 22.72 5.94 37.56
N SER A 160 22.26 4.69 37.40
CA SER A 160 21.68 4.15 36.19
C SER A 160 20.65 3.13 36.62
N ALA A 161 19.41 3.28 36.16
CA ALA A 161 18.33 2.38 36.51
C ALA A 161 17.31 2.26 35.38
N THR A 162 16.93 1.02 35.06
CA THR A 162 15.86 0.74 34.09
C THR A 162 14.51 0.93 34.79
N LEU A 163 13.67 1.80 34.22
CA LEU A 163 12.37 2.14 34.76
C LEU A 163 11.30 1.14 34.30
N GLY A 164 11.33 0.73 33.04
CA GLY A 164 10.33 -0.20 32.50
C GLY A 164 10.29 -0.24 30.98
N PRO A 165 9.33 -0.99 30.40
CA PRO A 165 9.16 -1.07 28.97
C PRO A 165 8.53 0.21 28.39
N ARG A 166 8.79 0.47 27.09
CA ARG A 166 8.41 1.72 26.39
C ARG A 166 6.90 1.87 26.14
N ASP A 167 6.14 0.80 26.27
CA ASP A 167 4.68 0.79 26.18
C ASP A 167 3.99 1.08 27.53
N GLU A 168 4.74 1.05 28.63
CA GLU A 168 4.25 1.40 29.98
C GLU A 168 4.83 2.73 30.48
N GLN A 169 6.07 3.03 30.12
CA GLN A 169 6.83 4.18 30.60
C GLN A 169 7.29 5.11 29.46
N ASN A 170 7.66 6.34 29.79
CA ASN A 170 8.17 7.31 28.82
C ASN A 170 9.34 8.12 29.40
N ALA A 171 10.06 8.85 28.54
CA ALA A 171 11.23 9.62 28.94
C ALA A 171 10.91 10.72 29.98
N TYR A 172 9.68 11.26 29.99
CA TYR A 172 9.23 12.21 31.01
C TYR A 172 9.13 11.54 32.39
N MET A 173 8.57 10.33 32.48
CA MET A 173 8.51 9.57 33.73
C MET A 173 9.89 9.20 34.26
N ALA A 174 10.78 8.76 33.36
CA ALA A 174 12.17 8.45 33.73
C ALA A 174 12.93 9.66 34.25
N GLU A 175 12.66 10.86 33.75
CA GLU A 175 13.30 12.05 34.28
C GLU A 175 12.81 12.38 35.70
N LEU A 176 11.51 12.32 35.95
CA LEU A 176 10.94 12.57 37.28
C LEU A 176 11.47 11.57 38.31
N GLU A 177 11.53 10.30 37.95
CA GLU A 177 12.08 9.24 38.81
C GLU A 177 13.59 9.42 39.03
N ALA A 178 14.34 9.92 38.04
CA ALA A 178 15.76 10.24 38.21
C ALA A 178 15.95 11.33 39.26
N ILE A 179 15.19 12.42 39.19
CA ILE A 179 15.26 13.52 40.16
C ILE A 179 14.85 13.02 41.55
N ALA A 180 13.76 12.26 41.64
CA ALA A 180 13.30 11.66 42.90
C ALA A 180 14.38 10.76 43.52
N MET A 181 15.01 9.92 42.70
CA MET A 181 16.04 9.00 43.15
C MET A 181 17.27 9.73 43.68
N VAL A 182 17.74 10.78 43.01
CA VAL A 182 18.91 11.54 43.52
C VAL A 182 18.60 12.14 44.87
N LEU A 183 17.50 12.88 44.99
CA LEU A 183 17.15 13.54 46.25
C LEU A 183 16.92 12.54 47.39
N ARG A 184 16.42 11.35 47.08
CA ARG A 184 16.26 10.24 48.04
C ARG A 184 17.62 9.73 48.54
N CYS A 185 18.58 9.53 47.63
CA CYS A 185 19.89 8.97 47.96
C CYS A 185 20.87 9.97 48.60
N MET A 186 20.52 11.25 48.68
CA MET A 186 21.32 12.24 49.40
C MET A 186 21.37 11.94 50.91
N PRO A 187 22.54 12.11 51.56
CA PRO A 187 22.73 11.78 52.97
C PRO A 187 21.96 12.73 53.89
N ASP A 188 21.39 12.20 54.97
CA ASP A 188 20.56 12.96 55.92
C ASP A 188 21.36 14.02 56.72
N GLY A 189 22.69 13.88 56.81
CA GLY A 189 23.58 14.83 57.47
C GLY A 189 24.06 16.00 56.59
N LEU A 190 23.57 16.14 55.35
CA LEU A 190 23.96 17.22 54.46
C LEU A 190 23.41 18.55 54.99
N GLN A 191 24.28 19.52 55.28
CA GLN A 191 23.87 20.83 55.78
C GLN A 191 24.60 21.97 55.06
N HIS A 192 23.92 23.12 54.98
CA HIS A 192 24.44 24.38 54.44
C HIS A 192 25.00 24.27 52.99
N ARG A 193 24.25 23.62 52.08
CA ARG A 193 24.60 23.48 50.66
C ARG A 193 23.59 24.14 49.73
N ASP A 194 24.06 24.61 48.58
CA ASP A 194 23.19 24.96 47.44
C ASP A 194 23.17 23.78 46.45
N ILE A 195 22.00 23.16 46.27
CA ILE A 195 21.80 21.95 45.47
C ILE A 195 21.10 22.35 44.17
N ILE A 196 21.80 22.22 43.04
CA ILE A 196 21.27 22.55 41.72
C ILE A 196 21.01 21.25 40.95
N VAL A 197 19.75 21.01 40.59
CA VAL A 197 19.35 19.86 39.76
C VAL A 197 19.08 20.34 38.34
N ALA A 198 19.96 19.96 37.42
CA ALA A 198 19.91 20.31 36.02
C ALA A 198 19.36 19.17 35.15
N THR A 199 18.46 19.50 34.22
CA THR A 199 17.91 18.56 33.23
C THR A 199 17.60 19.25 31.91
N ARG A 200 17.67 18.47 30.81
CA ARG A 200 17.23 18.90 29.47
C ARG A 200 15.72 18.69 29.26
N ASN A 201 15.03 17.99 30.15
CA ASN A 201 13.61 17.67 30.00
C ASN A 201 12.72 18.78 30.57
N ARG A 202 12.37 19.74 29.71
CA ARG A 202 11.52 20.88 30.07
C ARG A 202 10.17 20.45 30.67
N SER A 203 9.57 19.40 30.13
CA SER A 203 8.26 18.91 30.56
C SER A 203 8.27 18.39 32.00
N ALA A 204 9.35 17.70 32.41
CA ALA A 204 9.52 17.22 33.77
C ALA A 204 9.60 18.38 34.78
N LEU A 205 10.40 19.40 34.46
CA LEU A 205 10.53 20.59 35.31
C LEU A 205 9.24 21.41 35.38
N GLN A 206 8.53 21.55 34.27
CA GLN A 206 7.21 22.21 34.26
C GLN A 206 6.20 21.48 35.16
N ALA A 207 6.22 20.15 35.15
CA ALA A 207 5.37 19.34 36.01
C ALA A 207 5.71 19.47 37.50
N ILE A 208 7.00 19.61 37.84
CA ILE A 208 7.46 19.88 39.22
C ILE A 208 7.11 21.30 39.65
N ALA A 209 7.29 22.31 38.79
CA ALA A 209 6.99 23.71 39.09
C ALA A 209 5.49 23.95 39.31
N LYS A 210 4.65 23.24 38.56
CA LYS A 210 3.18 23.35 38.63
C LYS A 210 2.56 21.94 38.73
N PRO A 211 2.57 21.33 39.93
CA PRO A 211 1.98 20.00 40.15
C PRO A 211 0.45 20.02 40.00
N ARG A 212 -0.06 19.67 38.81
CA ARG A 212 -1.51 19.56 38.54
C ARG A 212 -1.96 18.09 38.53
N GLN A 213 -3.17 17.85 38.02
CA GLN A 213 -3.71 16.52 37.74
C GLN A 213 -3.04 15.93 36.47
N GLN A 214 -1.88 15.31 36.65
CA GLN A 214 -1.02 14.83 35.56
C GLN A 214 -0.36 13.47 35.86
N SER A 215 0.30 12.90 34.86
CA SER A 215 1.08 11.66 35.00
C SER A 215 2.36 11.92 35.81
N GLY A 216 2.76 10.98 36.67
CA GLY A 216 3.98 11.09 37.49
C GLY A 216 3.78 11.74 38.86
N GLN A 217 2.55 11.86 39.37
CA GLN A 217 2.30 12.45 40.69
C GLN A 217 2.99 11.71 41.83
N GLY A 218 3.19 10.39 41.72
CA GLY A 218 3.97 9.60 42.68
C GLY A 218 5.40 10.15 42.81
N ALA A 219 6.13 10.21 41.70
CA ALA A 219 7.49 10.74 41.64
C ALA A 219 7.56 12.20 42.11
N ILE A 220 6.62 13.06 41.69
CA ILE A 220 6.58 14.47 42.13
C ILE A 220 6.43 14.56 43.66
N ARG A 221 5.56 13.76 44.28
CA ARG A 221 5.43 13.73 45.75
C ARG A 221 6.71 13.27 46.43
N GLU A 222 7.42 12.30 45.86
CA GLU A 222 8.74 11.89 46.38
C GLU A 222 9.77 13.01 46.29
N ILE A 223 9.85 13.71 45.14
CA ILE A 223 10.74 14.87 44.94
C ILE A 223 10.49 15.91 46.03
N TYR A 224 9.24 16.35 46.22
CA TYR A 224 8.91 17.36 47.23
C TYR A 224 9.12 16.88 48.67
N ARG A 225 8.93 15.58 48.94
CA ARG A 225 9.19 14.99 50.27
C ARG A 225 10.69 15.01 50.58
N HIS A 226 11.52 14.55 49.65
CA HIS A 226 12.97 14.48 49.84
C HIS A 226 13.63 15.86 49.77
N ALA A 227 13.11 16.77 48.96
CA ALA A 227 13.54 18.16 48.95
C ALA A 227 13.32 18.82 50.32
N ARG A 228 12.12 18.71 50.89
CA ARG A 228 11.83 19.23 52.24
C ARG A 228 12.69 18.61 53.33
N ARG A 229 13.00 17.32 53.21
CA ARG A 229 13.94 16.64 54.13
C ARG A 229 15.30 17.33 54.11
N LEU A 230 15.81 17.65 52.93
CA LEU A 230 17.10 18.33 52.75
C LEU A 230 17.05 19.80 53.16
N GLU A 231 15.94 20.52 52.91
CA GLU A 231 15.77 21.92 53.32
C GLU A 231 15.85 22.11 54.85
N LYS A 232 15.46 21.09 55.65
CA LYS A 232 15.63 21.12 57.12
C LYS A 232 17.08 21.25 57.58
N GLY A 233 18.05 20.87 56.74
CA GLY A 233 19.49 21.03 56.97
C GLY A 233 20.04 22.39 56.56
N SER A 234 19.19 23.41 56.39
CA SER A 234 19.57 24.72 55.83
C SER A 234 20.17 24.61 54.42
N ASN A 235 19.72 23.65 53.62
CA ASN A 235 20.11 23.52 52.21
C ASN A 235 19.11 24.26 51.31
N THR A 236 19.61 24.86 50.23
CA THR A 236 18.78 25.44 49.17
C THR A 236 18.71 24.47 48.01
N ILE A 237 17.54 24.30 47.38
CA ILE A 237 17.37 23.43 46.22
C ILE A 237 16.80 24.24 45.06
N LYS A 238 17.53 24.26 43.94
CA LYS A 238 17.13 24.91 42.70
C LYS A 238 17.04 23.88 41.58
N MET A 239 16.03 24.03 40.74
CA MET A 239 15.82 23.20 39.56
C MET A 239 16.13 24.04 38.33
N ARG A 240 16.95 23.52 37.41
CA ARG A 240 17.44 24.30 36.27
C ARG A 240 17.23 23.56 34.96
N TRP A 241 16.55 24.21 34.02
CA TRP A 241 16.40 23.70 32.67
C TRP A 241 17.58 24.14 31.82
N VAL A 242 18.22 23.19 31.14
CA VAL A 242 19.33 23.46 30.21
C VAL A 242 18.92 23.07 28.80
N SER A 243 19.14 23.97 27.83
CA SER A 243 18.81 23.70 26.43
C SER A 243 19.60 22.51 25.86
N SER A 244 18.96 21.74 24.97
CA SER A 244 19.60 20.64 24.25
C SER A 244 20.62 21.09 23.22
N THR A 245 20.56 22.34 22.76
CA THR A 245 21.49 22.95 21.79
C THR A 245 22.79 23.43 22.42
N ASN A 246 22.92 23.34 23.74
CA ASN A 246 24.10 23.81 24.45
C ASN A 246 25.08 22.66 24.71
N GLU A 247 26.18 22.64 23.95
CA GLU A 247 27.21 21.60 24.02
C GLU A 247 28.11 21.73 25.25
N SER A 248 28.10 22.89 25.92
CA SER A 248 28.90 23.17 27.12
C SER A 248 28.42 22.43 28.38
N PHE A 249 27.22 21.83 28.39
CA PHE A 249 26.69 21.07 29.53
C PHE A 249 27.22 19.63 29.56
N THR A 250 28.49 19.45 29.95
CA THR A 250 29.19 18.16 29.92
C THR A 250 28.63 17.17 30.94
N LEU A 251 28.18 17.63 32.11
CA LEU A 251 27.50 16.79 33.10
C LEU A 251 26.22 16.15 32.53
N GLY A 252 25.46 16.87 31.71
CA GLY A 252 24.27 16.33 31.03
C GLY A 252 24.59 15.22 30.05
N VAL A 253 25.72 15.31 29.34
CA VAL A 253 26.20 14.25 28.44
C VAL A 253 26.53 12.99 29.24
N LYS A 254 27.22 13.14 30.38
CA LYS A 254 27.53 12.01 31.27
C LYS A 254 26.27 11.38 31.86
N ALA A 255 25.30 12.18 32.30
CA ALA A 255 23.99 11.70 32.76
C ALA A 255 23.24 10.94 31.66
N LYS A 256 23.31 11.41 30.41
CA LYS A 256 22.73 10.74 29.24
C LYS A 256 23.40 9.40 28.96
N THR A 257 24.71 9.30 29.13
CA THR A 257 25.44 8.04 29.00
C THR A 257 24.99 7.01 30.03
N GLU A 258 24.83 7.42 31.30
CA GLU A 258 24.29 6.52 32.33
C GLU A 258 22.84 6.09 32.01
N ALA A 259 21.98 7.02 31.57
CA ALA A 259 20.63 6.67 31.14
C ALA A 259 20.60 5.70 29.95
N ARG A 260 21.59 5.78 29.05
CA ARG A 260 21.75 4.85 27.92
C ARG A 260 22.12 3.45 28.41
N LYS A 261 23.02 3.32 29.39
CA LYS A 261 23.36 2.01 30.00
C LYS A 261 22.11 1.30 30.53
N ALA A 262 21.20 2.04 31.17
CA ALA A 262 19.92 1.53 31.67
C ALA A 262 18.92 1.07 30.57
N THR A 263 19.28 1.16 29.29
CA THR A 263 18.45 0.76 28.14
C THR A 263 19.23 -0.11 27.15
N GLU A 264 20.30 -0.75 27.60
CA GLU A 264 21.01 -1.77 26.82
C GLU A 264 20.22 -3.08 26.76
N SER A 265 20.50 -3.89 25.74
CA SER A 265 19.81 -5.16 25.52
C SER A 265 20.07 -6.11 26.70
N GLY A 266 19.00 -6.61 27.33
CA GLY A 266 19.09 -7.52 28.48
C GLY A 266 18.89 -6.86 29.86
N CYS A 267 18.79 -5.52 29.93
CA CYS A 267 18.45 -4.84 31.19
C CYS A 267 17.01 -5.15 31.64
N GLN A 268 16.84 -5.41 32.94
CA GLN A 268 15.53 -5.65 33.55
C GLN A 268 15.07 -4.46 34.40
N ALA A 269 13.76 -4.24 34.47
CA ALA A 269 13.18 -3.18 35.28
C ALA A 269 13.45 -3.42 36.77
N THR A 270 13.89 -2.36 37.46
CA THR A 270 14.30 -2.45 38.89
C THR A 270 13.12 -2.63 39.86
N LYS A 271 11.89 -2.35 39.42
CA LYS A 271 10.61 -2.60 40.12
C LYS A 271 9.56 -2.98 39.08
N PRO A 272 8.48 -3.72 39.42
CA PRO A 272 7.35 -3.91 38.51
C PRO A 272 6.76 -2.52 38.21
N PRO A 273 6.94 -1.99 36.98
CA PRO A 273 6.57 -0.62 36.71
C PRO A 273 5.05 -0.50 36.74
N HIS A 274 4.56 0.56 37.40
CA HIS A 274 3.18 0.97 37.18
C HIS A 274 3.04 1.45 35.73
N GLN A 275 1.83 1.40 35.19
CA GLN A 275 1.56 1.94 33.87
C GLN A 275 1.30 3.45 33.97
N ALA A 276 2.13 4.26 33.29
CA ALA A 276 1.95 5.69 33.28
C ALA A 276 0.73 6.06 32.41
N ARG A 277 -0.18 6.88 32.95
CA ARG A 277 -1.40 7.35 32.27
C ARG A 277 -1.08 7.92 30.90
N SER A 278 -0.08 8.77 30.84
CA SER A 278 0.34 9.46 29.61
C SER A 278 0.80 8.46 28.53
N THR A 279 1.54 7.42 28.92
CA THR A 279 2.02 6.38 28.00
C THR A 279 0.89 5.48 27.55
N ARG A 280 0.08 4.94 28.48
CA ARG A 280 -1.02 4.04 28.12
C ARG A 280 -2.09 4.72 27.29
N LEU A 281 -2.45 5.97 27.62
CA LEU A 281 -3.37 6.74 26.80
C LEU A 281 -2.82 6.92 25.38
N ARG A 282 -1.55 7.26 25.23
CA ARG A 282 -0.91 7.41 23.91
C ARG A 282 -0.89 6.09 23.14
N VAL A 283 -0.55 4.97 23.78
CA VAL A 283 -0.52 3.64 23.15
C VAL A 283 -1.91 3.21 22.71
N LEU A 284 -2.93 3.33 23.58
CA LEU A 284 -4.31 2.96 23.24
C LEU A 284 -4.90 3.85 22.16
N LEU A 285 -4.62 5.17 22.17
CA LEU A 285 -5.04 6.06 21.10
C LEU A 285 -4.33 5.73 19.78
N ALA A 286 -3.05 5.32 19.80
CA ALA A 286 -2.31 4.92 18.62
C ALA A 286 -2.79 3.57 18.05
N GLN A 287 -3.00 2.56 18.91
CA GLN A 287 -3.62 1.28 18.53
C GLN A 287 -5.02 1.51 17.95
N ARG A 288 -5.79 2.41 18.55
CA ARG A 288 -7.12 2.74 18.07
C ARG A 288 -7.12 3.48 16.74
N ARG A 289 -6.15 4.37 16.50
CA ARG A 289 -5.95 4.95 15.17
C ARG A 289 -5.66 3.86 14.13
N ARG A 290 -4.92 2.81 14.49
CA ARG A 290 -4.72 1.65 13.60
C ARG A 290 -6.00 0.82 13.39
N LEU A 291 -6.84 0.69 14.41
CA LEU A 291 -8.08 -0.09 14.36
C LEU A 291 -9.31 0.65 13.79
N MET A 292 -9.30 1.99 13.76
CA MET A 292 -10.41 2.84 13.28
C MET A 292 -10.09 3.56 11.97
N VAL A 293 -8.89 3.37 11.43
CA VAL A 293 -8.80 3.18 9.98
C VAL A 293 -9.67 1.93 9.76
N LEU A 294 -10.76 2.05 8.99
CA LEU A 294 -11.36 0.88 8.35
C LEU A 294 -10.21 0.03 7.77
N PRO A 295 -10.36 -1.26 7.46
CA PRO A 295 -9.39 -1.97 6.61
C PRO A 295 -9.37 -1.40 5.17
N GLU A 296 -9.35 -0.08 5.02
CA GLU A 296 -9.20 0.73 3.82
C GLU A 296 -7.72 0.95 3.46
N SER A 297 -6.75 0.35 4.19
CA SER A 297 -5.32 0.49 3.84
C SER A 297 -4.36 -0.62 4.29
N GLU A 298 -4.81 -1.68 4.97
CA GLU A 298 -3.92 -2.79 5.34
C GLU A 298 -4.17 -4.02 4.47
N THR A 299 -3.12 -4.45 3.79
CA THR A 299 -3.05 -5.74 3.10
C THR A 299 -3.27 -6.87 4.13
N PRO A 300 -4.20 -7.82 3.92
CA PRO A 300 -4.39 -8.96 4.82
C PRO A 300 -3.06 -9.69 5.10
N PRO A 301 -2.79 -10.15 6.34
CA PRO A 301 -1.49 -10.72 6.69
C PRO A 301 -1.02 -11.85 5.78
N GLN A 302 -1.94 -12.70 5.32
CA GLN A 302 -1.68 -13.80 4.39
C GLN A 302 -1.15 -13.28 3.04
N VAL A 303 -1.78 -12.23 2.52
CA VAL A 303 -1.36 -11.57 1.27
C VAL A 303 -0.07 -10.77 1.49
N GLY A 304 0.08 -10.16 2.67
CA GLY A 304 1.28 -9.43 3.08
C GLY A 304 2.54 -10.30 3.18
N GLN A 305 2.41 -11.62 3.31
CA GLN A 305 3.53 -12.57 3.26
C GLN A 305 3.96 -12.91 1.83
N LEU A 306 3.04 -12.77 0.86
CA LEU A 306 3.28 -13.08 -0.55
C LEU A 306 3.85 -11.89 -1.32
N ARG A 307 3.58 -10.67 -0.86
CA ARG A 307 4.02 -9.44 -1.56
C ARG A 307 5.54 -9.25 -1.54
N GLY A 308 6.04 -8.62 -2.59
CA GLY A 308 7.43 -8.17 -2.67
C GLY A 308 7.78 -7.09 -1.65
N LYS A 309 9.08 -6.76 -1.56
CA LYS A 309 9.51 -5.59 -0.79
C LYS A 309 8.99 -4.31 -1.48
N PRO A 310 8.51 -3.31 -0.71
CA PRO A 310 8.07 -2.05 -1.28
C PRO A 310 9.18 -1.39 -2.11
N TRP A 311 8.80 -0.73 -3.20
CA TRP A 311 9.75 -0.04 -4.07
C TRP A 311 10.14 1.31 -3.47
N THR A 312 11.44 1.51 -3.24
CA THR A 312 11.96 2.81 -2.76
C THR A 312 12.38 3.69 -3.94
N PRO A 313 12.38 5.03 -3.79
CA PRO A 313 12.87 5.93 -4.83
C PRO A 313 14.31 5.62 -5.28
N GLU A 314 15.18 5.16 -4.38
CA GLU A 314 16.55 4.78 -4.69
C GLU A 314 16.60 3.52 -5.57
N LEU A 315 15.79 2.51 -5.24
CA LEU A 315 15.67 1.29 -6.06
C LEU A 315 15.21 1.64 -7.47
N LEU A 316 14.17 2.47 -7.58
CA LEU A 316 13.57 2.87 -8.86
C LEU A 316 14.56 3.62 -9.75
N ARG A 317 15.28 4.61 -9.21
CA ARG A 317 16.31 5.36 -9.96
C ARG A 317 17.46 4.46 -10.37
N HIS A 318 17.91 3.58 -9.47
CA HIS A 318 18.95 2.63 -9.80
C HIS A 318 18.53 1.68 -10.93
N THR A 319 17.32 1.12 -10.88
CA THR A 319 16.78 0.28 -11.96
C THR A 319 16.70 1.05 -13.28
N TYR A 320 16.26 2.32 -13.25
CA TYR A 320 16.23 3.18 -14.44
C TYR A 320 17.62 3.34 -15.05
N GLU A 321 18.64 3.68 -14.26
CA GLU A 321 20.03 3.82 -14.71
C GLU A 321 20.61 2.51 -15.27
N VAL A 322 20.25 1.37 -14.67
CA VAL A 322 20.67 0.05 -15.15
C VAL A 322 20.04 -0.27 -16.50
N LEU A 323 18.73 -0.07 -16.65
CA LEU A 323 18.01 -0.33 -17.89
C LEU A 323 18.40 0.63 -19.01
N GLU A 324 18.82 1.85 -18.69
CA GLU A 324 19.34 2.80 -19.67
C GLU A 324 20.66 2.30 -20.29
N LYS A 325 21.52 1.68 -19.47
CA LYS A 325 22.81 1.11 -19.92
C LYS A 325 22.66 -0.28 -20.54
N SER A 326 21.74 -1.09 -20.03
CA SER A 326 21.49 -2.45 -20.48
C SER A 326 19.99 -2.67 -20.62
N PRO A 327 19.41 -2.35 -21.80
CA PRO A 327 17.98 -2.55 -22.06
C PRO A 327 17.55 -4.00 -21.86
N ILE A 328 16.26 -4.20 -21.58
CA ILE A 328 15.68 -5.53 -21.40
C ILE A 328 15.87 -6.34 -22.68
N ASN A 329 16.47 -7.52 -22.55
CA ASN A 329 16.61 -8.45 -23.66
C ASN A 329 15.32 -9.27 -23.83
N PHE A 330 14.41 -8.78 -24.68
CA PHE A 330 13.18 -9.50 -25.02
C PHE A 330 13.40 -10.76 -25.88
N ASP A 331 14.62 -10.97 -26.36
CA ASP A 331 15.02 -12.11 -27.18
C ASP A 331 15.63 -13.24 -26.31
N GLY A 332 15.81 -12.98 -25.01
CA GLY A 332 16.35 -13.94 -24.07
C GLY A 332 15.46 -15.18 -23.93
N HIS A 333 16.01 -16.39 -24.06
CA HIS A 333 15.27 -17.63 -23.82
C HIS A 333 14.00 -17.83 -24.68
N LEU A 334 13.94 -17.27 -25.89
CA LEU A 334 12.88 -17.62 -26.84
C LEU A 334 13.00 -19.09 -27.26
N PRO A 335 11.87 -19.83 -27.40
CA PRO A 335 11.89 -21.16 -27.99
C PRO A 335 12.49 -21.14 -29.40
N PRO A 336 13.15 -22.23 -29.84
CA PRO A 336 13.72 -22.31 -31.18
C PRO A 336 12.71 -21.98 -32.27
N LYS A 337 13.20 -21.36 -33.36
CA LYS A 337 12.42 -21.11 -34.55
C LYS A 337 11.76 -22.38 -35.07
N LEU A 338 10.47 -22.29 -35.39
CA LEU A 338 9.76 -23.30 -36.17
C LEU A 338 9.57 -22.82 -37.61
N ASN A 339 9.72 -23.72 -38.58
CA ASN A 339 9.49 -23.45 -40.00
C ASN A 339 7.99 -23.50 -40.33
N ARG A 340 7.29 -22.41 -39.99
CA ARG A 340 5.82 -22.32 -40.04
C ARG A 340 5.37 -20.97 -40.58
N ARG A 341 4.11 -20.90 -40.97
CA ARG A 341 3.36 -19.65 -41.20
C ARG A 341 2.61 -19.28 -39.94
N TYR A 342 2.35 -17.99 -39.76
CA TYR A 342 1.74 -17.44 -38.56
C TYR A 342 0.66 -16.43 -38.92
N ILE A 343 -0.53 -16.61 -38.35
CA ILE A 343 -1.55 -15.57 -38.31
C ILE A 343 -1.69 -15.10 -36.86
N VAL A 344 -1.53 -13.80 -36.64
CA VAL A 344 -1.68 -13.17 -35.32
C VAL A 344 -2.90 -12.26 -35.37
N THR A 345 -4.02 -12.72 -34.80
CA THR A 345 -5.20 -11.86 -34.65
C THR A 345 -5.04 -10.97 -33.43
N GLY A 346 -5.34 -9.68 -33.55
CA GLY A 346 -4.98 -8.68 -32.54
C GLY A 346 -3.48 -8.34 -32.57
N GLY A 347 -2.80 -8.60 -33.71
CA GLY A 347 -1.35 -8.47 -33.85
C GLY A 347 -0.82 -7.04 -33.77
N ASN A 348 -1.68 -6.03 -33.92
CA ASN A 348 -1.31 -4.62 -33.68
C ASN A 348 -1.57 -4.19 -32.22
N GLY A 349 -2.11 -5.07 -31.39
CA GLY A 349 -2.34 -4.85 -29.96
C GLY A 349 -1.11 -5.06 -29.08
N LEU A 350 -1.30 -4.98 -27.76
CA LEU A 350 -0.22 -5.12 -26.78
C LEU A 350 0.43 -6.51 -26.83
N VAL A 351 -0.34 -7.58 -26.61
CA VAL A 351 0.17 -8.96 -26.60
C VAL A 351 0.54 -9.42 -28.00
N GLY A 352 -0.37 -9.23 -28.98
CA GLY A 352 -0.14 -9.63 -30.37
C GLY A 352 1.09 -8.99 -30.99
N GLY A 353 1.35 -7.71 -30.70
CA GLY A 353 2.55 -7.02 -31.17
C GLY A 353 3.83 -7.66 -30.65
N TYR A 354 3.89 -8.00 -29.35
CA TYR A 354 5.04 -8.71 -28.80
C TYR A 354 5.20 -10.13 -29.37
N ILE A 355 4.11 -10.83 -29.72
CA ILE A 355 4.20 -12.11 -30.44
C ILE A 355 4.88 -11.90 -31.80
N VAL A 356 4.48 -10.90 -32.57
CA VAL A 356 5.11 -10.57 -33.87
C VAL A 356 6.59 -10.27 -33.69
N LEU A 357 6.93 -9.39 -32.75
CA LEU A 357 8.32 -9.01 -32.47
C LEU A 357 9.18 -10.22 -32.06
N GLN A 358 8.69 -11.07 -31.17
CA GLN A 358 9.44 -12.26 -30.73
C GLN A 358 9.53 -13.35 -31.80
N LEU A 359 8.52 -13.48 -32.67
CA LEU A 359 8.62 -14.35 -33.85
C LEU A 359 9.75 -13.90 -34.78
N LEU A 360 9.84 -12.60 -35.05
CA LEU A 360 10.91 -12.01 -35.85
C LEU A 360 12.27 -12.18 -35.17
N ALA A 361 12.34 -11.92 -33.86
CA ALA A 361 13.56 -12.06 -33.06
C ALA A 361 14.14 -13.47 -33.07
N ARG A 362 13.30 -14.52 -32.99
CA ARG A 362 13.75 -15.91 -33.15
C ARG A 362 14.09 -16.29 -34.61
N GLY A 363 14.10 -15.33 -35.54
CA GLY A 363 14.53 -15.54 -36.93
C GLY A 363 13.41 -15.95 -37.90
N THR A 364 12.14 -15.77 -37.54
CA THR A 364 11.02 -15.98 -38.48
C THR A 364 11.01 -14.87 -39.53
N PRO A 365 11.01 -15.19 -40.84
CA PRO A 365 10.94 -14.16 -41.87
C PRO A 365 9.61 -13.39 -41.83
N PRO A 366 9.57 -12.07 -42.06
CA PRO A 366 8.33 -11.28 -42.07
C PRO A 366 7.25 -11.84 -42.99
N ARG A 367 7.63 -12.35 -44.17
CA ARG A 367 6.72 -12.99 -45.14
C ARG A 367 5.96 -14.20 -44.59
N CYS A 368 6.43 -14.82 -43.50
CA CYS A 368 5.77 -15.95 -42.85
C CYS A 368 4.73 -15.50 -41.80
N ILE A 369 4.62 -14.21 -41.52
CA ILE A 369 3.75 -13.65 -40.49
C ILE A 369 2.70 -12.79 -41.18
N ARG A 370 1.44 -12.94 -40.73
CA ARG A 370 0.33 -12.08 -41.11
C ARG A 370 -0.37 -11.56 -39.86
N ILE A 371 -0.49 -10.24 -39.77
CA ILE A 371 -1.28 -9.56 -38.75
C ILE A 371 -2.70 -9.41 -39.27
N VAL A 372 -3.66 -9.78 -38.43
CA VAL A 372 -5.09 -9.58 -38.66
C VAL A 372 -5.62 -8.74 -37.51
N ASP A 373 -6.01 -7.50 -37.79
CA ASP A 373 -6.43 -6.57 -36.73
C ASP A 373 -7.44 -5.57 -37.26
N VAL A 374 -8.32 -5.05 -36.41
CA VAL A 374 -9.36 -4.09 -36.80
C VAL A 374 -8.77 -2.72 -37.15
N ARG A 375 -7.57 -2.42 -36.66
CA ARG A 375 -6.86 -1.15 -36.88
C ARG A 375 -5.38 -1.36 -37.19
N GLU A 376 -4.76 -0.34 -37.81
CA GLU A 376 -3.31 -0.25 -37.97
C GLU A 376 -2.60 -0.10 -36.61
N THR A 377 -1.31 -0.44 -36.56
CA THR A 377 -0.51 -0.30 -35.34
C THR A 377 -0.29 1.16 -35.00
N GLU A 378 -0.45 1.51 -33.71
CA GLU A 378 -0.03 2.78 -33.12
C GLU A 378 1.33 2.66 -32.41
N ARG A 379 1.91 1.46 -32.38
CA ARG A 379 3.20 1.18 -31.74
C ARG A 379 4.33 1.41 -32.73
N ASP A 380 5.31 2.21 -32.34
CA ASP A 380 6.43 2.56 -33.20
C ASP A 380 7.37 1.35 -33.42
N ASP A 381 7.47 0.45 -32.45
CA ASP A 381 8.24 -0.80 -32.55
C ASP A 381 7.74 -1.76 -33.65
N LEU A 382 6.50 -1.63 -34.10
CA LEU A 382 5.93 -2.38 -35.22
C LEU A 382 6.01 -1.64 -36.57
N ARG A 383 6.43 -0.37 -36.57
CA ARG A 383 6.50 0.49 -37.76
C ARG A 383 7.90 0.59 -38.37
N GLU A 384 8.88 -0.09 -37.77
CA GLU A 384 10.28 -0.04 -38.19
C GLU A 384 10.84 -1.44 -38.50
N GLY A 385 11.98 -1.47 -39.18
CA GLY A 385 12.78 -2.68 -39.41
C GLY A 385 12.03 -3.82 -40.11
N LEU A 386 12.17 -5.04 -39.57
CA LEU A 386 11.51 -6.24 -40.09
C LEU A 386 9.99 -6.27 -39.78
N ALA A 387 9.56 -5.60 -38.71
CA ALA A 387 8.15 -5.59 -38.31
C ALA A 387 7.28 -4.83 -39.32
N ALA A 388 7.78 -3.71 -39.85
CA ALA A 388 7.12 -2.96 -40.93
C ALA A 388 6.92 -3.76 -42.24
N GLN A 389 7.62 -4.88 -42.41
CA GLN A 389 7.50 -5.74 -43.60
C GLN A 389 6.49 -6.87 -43.41
N VAL A 390 5.91 -7.01 -42.21
CA VAL A 390 4.91 -8.04 -41.92
C VAL A 390 3.59 -7.70 -42.61
N ASP A 391 2.97 -8.71 -43.23
CA ASP A 391 1.70 -8.52 -43.93
C ASP A 391 0.60 -8.12 -42.95
N TYR A 392 -0.18 -7.08 -43.26
CA TYR A 392 -1.30 -6.62 -42.46
C TYR A 392 -2.62 -6.72 -43.25
N VAL A 393 -3.66 -7.24 -42.61
CA VAL A 393 -5.02 -7.28 -43.15
C VAL A 393 -6.00 -6.70 -42.14
N GLN A 394 -6.59 -5.54 -42.49
CA GLN A 394 -7.63 -4.92 -41.66
C GLN A 394 -8.87 -5.81 -41.60
N THR A 395 -9.24 -6.26 -40.41
CA THR A 395 -10.30 -7.26 -40.23
C THR A 395 -11.03 -7.07 -38.91
N ASP A 396 -12.36 -6.96 -38.96
CA ASP A 396 -13.22 -7.12 -37.80
C ASP A 396 -13.55 -8.60 -37.60
N ILE A 397 -13.11 -9.18 -36.47
CA ILE A 397 -13.32 -10.59 -36.16
C ILE A 397 -14.79 -10.96 -35.94
N THR A 398 -15.67 -9.99 -35.70
CA THR A 398 -17.12 -10.24 -35.59
C THR A 398 -17.74 -10.65 -36.94
N SER A 399 -17.11 -10.26 -38.06
CA SER A 399 -17.52 -10.62 -39.41
C SER A 399 -16.88 -11.92 -39.85
N LYS A 400 -17.68 -12.99 -39.93
CA LYS A 400 -17.23 -14.31 -40.43
C LYS A 400 -16.62 -14.23 -41.84
N ALA A 401 -17.20 -13.41 -42.72
CA ALA A 401 -16.70 -13.23 -44.08
C ALA A 401 -15.33 -12.56 -44.09
N ALA A 402 -15.17 -11.44 -43.36
CA ALA A 402 -13.89 -10.72 -43.31
C ALA A 402 -12.77 -11.59 -42.74
N VAL A 403 -13.05 -12.38 -41.69
CA VAL A 403 -12.09 -13.35 -41.15
C VAL A 403 -11.74 -14.42 -42.18
N GLY A 404 -12.73 -14.95 -42.90
CA GLY A 404 -12.51 -15.93 -43.96
C GLY A 404 -11.60 -15.39 -45.06
N ASP A 405 -11.82 -14.16 -45.51
CA ASP A 405 -11.02 -13.51 -46.55
C ASP A 405 -9.58 -13.26 -46.08
N ALA A 406 -9.40 -12.76 -44.86
CA ALA A 406 -8.09 -12.51 -44.27
C ALA A 406 -7.25 -13.79 -44.11
N PHE A 407 -7.89 -14.89 -43.70
CA PHE A 407 -7.24 -16.19 -43.51
C PHE A 407 -6.94 -16.86 -44.86
N SER A 408 -7.81 -16.70 -45.85
CA SER A 408 -7.67 -17.30 -47.18
C SER A 408 -6.74 -16.52 -48.11
N LYS A 409 -6.33 -15.30 -47.73
CA LYS A 409 -5.39 -14.49 -48.50
C LYS A 409 -4.15 -15.33 -48.87
N PRO A 410 -3.79 -15.45 -50.16
CA PRO A 410 -2.70 -16.30 -50.60
C PRO A 410 -1.37 -16.00 -49.90
N TRP A 411 -0.60 -17.05 -49.65
CA TRP A 411 0.78 -16.95 -49.15
C TRP A 411 1.75 -16.98 -50.34
N ASP A 412 2.98 -16.49 -50.15
CA ASP A 412 4.06 -16.69 -51.11
C ASP A 412 4.20 -18.21 -51.41
N PRO A 413 4.17 -18.64 -52.69
CA PRO A 413 4.27 -20.04 -53.08
C PRO A 413 5.43 -20.80 -52.42
N LYS A 414 6.54 -20.11 -52.10
CA LYS A 414 7.72 -20.71 -51.45
C LYS A 414 7.47 -21.16 -50.01
N ILE A 415 6.44 -20.63 -49.35
CA ILE A 415 6.11 -20.92 -47.96
C ILE A 415 4.69 -21.46 -47.77
N ALA A 416 3.87 -21.49 -48.84
CA ALA A 416 2.47 -21.88 -48.78
C ALA A 416 2.26 -23.31 -48.25
N SER A 417 3.23 -24.21 -48.45
CA SER A 417 3.20 -25.59 -47.95
C SER A 417 3.60 -25.75 -46.48
N LEU A 418 4.11 -24.70 -45.83
CA LEU A 418 4.52 -24.78 -44.43
C LEU A 418 3.28 -24.92 -43.52
N PRO A 419 3.40 -25.64 -42.38
CA PRO A 419 2.36 -25.70 -41.35
C PRO A 419 1.96 -24.31 -40.85
N LEU A 420 0.76 -24.18 -40.29
CA LEU A 420 0.19 -22.89 -39.88
C LEU A 420 -0.14 -22.88 -38.39
N THR A 421 0.44 -21.90 -37.69
CA THR A 421 0.11 -21.57 -36.31
C THR A 421 -0.77 -20.31 -36.29
N VAL A 422 -1.85 -20.33 -35.51
CA VAL A 422 -2.68 -19.15 -35.26
C VAL A 422 -2.56 -18.74 -33.80
N PHE A 423 -2.16 -17.49 -33.58
CA PHE A 423 -2.19 -16.83 -32.28
C PHE A 423 -3.41 -15.91 -32.20
N HIS A 424 -4.32 -16.19 -31.27
CA HIS A 424 -5.55 -15.43 -31.12
C HIS A 424 -5.53 -14.53 -29.88
N THR A 425 -5.26 -13.24 -30.09
CA THR A 425 -5.13 -12.25 -29.00
C THR A 425 -6.22 -11.15 -29.05
N ALA A 426 -6.94 -11.03 -30.16
CA ALA A 426 -8.00 -10.04 -30.34
C ALA A 426 -9.15 -10.26 -29.34
N ALA A 427 -9.47 -9.21 -28.57
CA ALA A 427 -10.58 -9.17 -27.62
C ALA A 427 -10.87 -7.73 -27.21
N ILE A 428 -12.06 -7.48 -26.70
CA ILE A 428 -12.40 -6.26 -25.97
C ILE A 428 -12.45 -6.52 -24.46
N ILE A 429 -12.02 -5.51 -23.70
CA ILE A 429 -11.98 -5.55 -22.25
C ILE A 429 -12.80 -4.38 -21.75
N ILE A 430 -13.99 -4.65 -21.21
CA ILE A 430 -14.82 -3.66 -20.53
C ILE A 430 -14.86 -4.04 -19.06
N PRO A 431 -13.97 -3.48 -18.23
CA PRO A 431 -13.92 -3.76 -16.80
C PRO A 431 -15.16 -3.18 -16.13
N GLY A 432 -15.69 -3.90 -15.14
CA GLY A 432 -16.77 -3.41 -14.30
C GLY A 432 -18.19 -3.78 -14.74
N ALA A 433 -18.47 -3.83 -16.05
CA ALA A 433 -19.81 -4.12 -16.56
C ALA A 433 -20.19 -5.60 -16.33
N ARG A 434 -21.14 -5.87 -15.44
CA ARG A 434 -21.59 -7.22 -15.09
C ARG A 434 -23.04 -7.54 -15.47
N SER A 435 -23.80 -6.51 -15.84
CA SER A 435 -25.21 -6.67 -16.19
C SER A 435 -25.40 -7.40 -17.52
N LYS A 436 -26.40 -8.28 -17.57
CA LYS A 436 -26.79 -9.00 -18.79
C LYS A 436 -27.20 -8.09 -19.96
N TYR A 437 -27.73 -6.91 -19.66
CA TYR A 437 -28.12 -5.94 -20.69
C TYR A 437 -26.91 -5.41 -21.47
N LEU A 438 -25.73 -5.41 -20.86
CA LEU A 438 -24.49 -4.89 -21.44
C LEU A 438 -23.60 -6.01 -22.02
N TYR A 439 -24.15 -7.21 -22.22
CA TYR A 439 -23.34 -8.37 -22.64
C TYR A 439 -23.02 -8.40 -24.11
N LYS A 440 -24.00 -8.00 -24.93
CA LYS A 440 -24.08 -8.33 -26.36
C LYS A 440 -22.81 -7.96 -27.11
N PHE A 441 -22.26 -6.78 -26.86
CA PHE A 441 -21.03 -6.33 -27.50
C PHE A 441 -19.80 -7.13 -27.07
N THR A 442 -19.64 -7.38 -25.76
CA THR A 442 -18.56 -8.26 -25.24
C THR A 442 -18.67 -9.67 -25.81
N GLU A 443 -19.88 -10.22 -25.90
CA GLU A 443 -20.15 -11.54 -26.48
C GLU A 443 -19.83 -11.59 -27.98
N SER A 444 -20.27 -10.59 -28.76
CA SER A 444 -20.07 -10.59 -30.21
C SER A 444 -18.60 -10.60 -30.59
N VAL A 445 -17.75 -9.90 -29.83
CA VAL A 445 -16.31 -9.88 -30.08
C VAL A 445 -15.62 -11.09 -29.45
N ASN A 446 -15.74 -11.27 -28.14
CA ASN A 446 -14.90 -12.24 -27.42
C ASN A 446 -15.37 -13.68 -27.55
N VAL A 447 -16.65 -13.92 -27.85
CA VAL A 447 -17.18 -15.29 -28.03
C VAL A 447 -17.38 -15.56 -29.51
N GLN A 448 -18.22 -14.75 -30.18
CA GLN A 448 -18.53 -15.00 -31.58
C GLN A 448 -17.34 -14.71 -32.50
N GLY A 449 -16.55 -13.67 -32.22
CA GLY A 449 -15.29 -13.42 -32.93
C GLY A 449 -14.28 -14.56 -32.77
N THR A 450 -14.13 -15.11 -31.55
CA THR A 450 -13.29 -16.30 -31.34
C THR A 450 -13.80 -17.51 -32.12
N LYS A 451 -15.11 -17.76 -32.16
CA LYS A 451 -15.69 -18.85 -32.99
C LYS A 451 -15.36 -18.67 -34.47
N ASN A 452 -15.48 -17.44 -34.99
CA ASN A 452 -15.18 -17.14 -36.40
C ASN A 452 -13.70 -17.42 -36.71
N VAL A 453 -12.79 -16.94 -35.85
CA VAL A 453 -11.33 -17.14 -35.98
C VAL A 453 -10.96 -18.62 -35.87
N LEU A 454 -11.56 -19.36 -34.93
CA LEU A 454 -11.32 -20.79 -34.75
C LEU A 454 -11.79 -21.59 -35.97
N ALA A 455 -12.99 -21.31 -36.48
CA ALA A 455 -13.53 -21.95 -37.68
C ALA A 455 -12.70 -21.65 -38.92
N ALA A 456 -12.28 -20.39 -39.12
CA ALA A 456 -11.43 -20.00 -40.24
C ALA A 456 -10.05 -20.66 -40.17
N SER A 457 -9.47 -20.76 -38.97
CA SER A 457 -8.19 -21.45 -38.73
C SER A 457 -8.24 -22.90 -39.19
N ARG A 458 -9.30 -23.62 -38.79
CA ARG A 458 -9.54 -25.01 -39.21
C ARG A 458 -9.73 -25.10 -40.72
N ALA A 459 -10.50 -24.19 -41.32
CA ALA A 459 -10.78 -24.20 -42.75
C ALA A 459 -9.52 -24.00 -43.63
N VAL A 460 -8.55 -23.21 -43.18
CA VAL A 460 -7.27 -23.00 -43.90
C VAL A 460 -6.18 -24.00 -43.50
N GLY A 461 -6.52 -25.03 -42.72
CA GLY A 461 -5.60 -26.11 -42.35
C GLY A 461 -4.53 -25.72 -41.34
N ALA A 462 -4.83 -24.81 -40.41
CA ALA A 462 -3.97 -24.60 -39.24
C ALA A 462 -3.93 -25.88 -38.38
N ASP A 463 -2.75 -26.26 -37.91
CA ASP A 463 -2.55 -27.43 -37.04
C ASP A 463 -2.24 -27.05 -35.58
N ILE A 464 -2.00 -25.76 -35.30
CA ILE A 464 -1.82 -25.20 -33.95
C ILE A 464 -2.65 -23.92 -33.77
N PHE A 465 -3.39 -23.85 -32.66
CA PHE A 465 -4.15 -22.66 -32.25
C PHE A 465 -3.90 -22.30 -30.78
N SER A 466 -3.35 -21.13 -30.52
CA SER A 466 -3.00 -20.68 -29.17
C SER A 466 -3.68 -19.36 -28.87
N SER A 467 -4.63 -19.35 -27.93
CA SER A 467 -5.47 -18.17 -27.64
C SER A 467 -5.15 -17.50 -26.31
N THR A 468 -5.19 -16.18 -26.28
CA THR A 468 -5.09 -15.39 -25.05
C THR A 468 -6.45 -15.36 -24.35
N SER A 469 -6.57 -16.21 -23.33
CA SER A 469 -7.64 -16.22 -22.35
C SER A 469 -7.36 -15.18 -21.23
N SER A 470 -7.84 -15.38 -20.00
CA SER A 470 -7.56 -14.50 -18.88
C SER A 470 -7.59 -15.24 -17.55
N ALA A 471 -6.62 -14.98 -16.66
CA ALA A 471 -6.65 -15.50 -15.30
C ALA A 471 -7.84 -14.94 -14.50
N SER A 472 -8.42 -13.83 -14.96
CA SER A 472 -9.60 -13.20 -14.38
C SER A 472 -10.87 -14.07 -14.46
N ILE A 473 -10.85 -15.15 -15.24
CA ILE A 473 -11.93 -16.15 -15.29
C ILE A 473 -12.21 -16.75 -13.91
N SER A 474 -11.18 -16.95 -13.08
CA SER A 474 -11.29 -17.57 -11.75
C SER A 474 -11.94 -16.64 -10.71
N ILE A 475 -11.84 -15.32 -10.92
CA ILE A 475 -12.25 -14.29 -9.95
C ILE A 475 -13.76 -14.35 -9.70
N ARG A 476 -14.13 -14.34 -8.42
CA ARG A 476 -15.51 -14.21 -7.91
C ARG A 476 -15.79 -12.76 -7.50
N PRO A 477 -17.04 -12.27 -7.63
CA PRO A 477 -17.45 -10.99 -7.07
C PRO A 477 -17.09 -10.88 -5.59
N VAL A 478 -16.55 -9.72 -5.20
CA VAL A 478 -16.33 -9.41 -3.79
C VAL A 478 -17.67 -9.10 -3.10
N GLU A 479 -17.90 -9.70 -1.93
CA GLU A 479 -19.07 -9.38 -1.11
C GLU A 479 -18.67 -8.26 -0.14
N ALA A 480 -18.70 -7.02 -0.63
CA ALA A 480 -18.19 -5.85 0.09
C ALA A 480 -19.03 -5.42 1.30
N PHE A 481 -20.33 -5.77 1.33
CA PHE A 481 -21.26 -5.38 2.40
C PHE A 481 -21.25 -6.41 3.53
N VAL A 482 -20.24 -6.32 4.40
CA VAL A 482 -20.11 -7.16 5.60
C VAL A 482 -20.23 -6.33 6.88
N ALA A 483 -20.36 -7.02 8.03
CA ALA A 483 -20.32 -6.33 9.32
C ALA A 483 -18.98 -5.57 9.49
N PRO A 484 -18.93 -4.41 10.16
CA PRO A 484 -17.72 -3.56 10.23
C PRO A 484 -16.44 -4.22 10.80
N TRP A 485 -16.58 -5.36 11.47
CA TRP A 485 -15.49 -6.13 12.07
C TRP A 485 -15.15 -7.42 11.30
N ALA A 486 -15.80 -7.68 10.16
CA ALA A 486 -15.57 -8.85 9.33
C ALA A 486 -14.79 -8.47 8.07
N GLU A 487 -13.92 -9.36 7.61
CA GLU A 487 -13.27 -9.23 6.30
C GLU A 487 -14.31 -9.49 5.19
N PRO A 488 -14.37 -8.67 4.12
CA PRO A 488 -15.22 -8.94 2.99
C PRO A 488 -14.91 -10.30 2.37
N LYS A 489 -15.94 -11.07 2.01
CA LYS A 489 -15.71 -12.36 1.38
C LYS A 489 -15.14 -12.16 -0.02
N HIS A 490 -14.18 -13.00 -0.40
CA HIS A 490 -13.41 -12.90 -1.63
C HIS A 490 -12.59 -11.59 -1.76
N TYR A 491 -12.25 -10.93 -0.64
CA TYR A 491 -11.38 -9.75 -0.64
C TYR A 491 -9.94 -10.04 -1.08
N TRP A 492 -9.52 -11.30 -0.98
CA TRP A 492 -8.32 -11.79 -1.65
C TRP A 492 -8.60 -13.14 -2.31
N GLN A 493 -8.01 -13.35 -3.49
CA GLN A 493 -8.27 -14.53 -4.32
C GLN A 493 -6.99 -14.96 -5.06
N VAL A 494 -6.86 -16.26 -5.29
CA VAL A 494 -5.82 -16.83 -6.15
C VAL A 494 -6.39 -16.99 -7.56
N MET A 495 -5.63 -16.54 -8.55
CA MET A 495 -5.94 -16.76 -9.96
C MET A 495 -5.17 -17.96 -10.48
N ASP A 496 -5.88 -19.05 -10.75
CA ASP A 496 -5.33 -20.32 -11.21
C ASP A 496 -6.19 -20.95 -12.32
N THR A 497 -6.05 -22.25 -12.55
CA THR A 497 -6.79 -23.04 -13.54
C THR A 497 -7.74 -24.07 -12.93
N GLN A 498 -8.00 -24.05 -11.62
CA GLN A 498 -8.80 -25.07 -10.93
C GLN A 498 -10.30 -25.03 -11.31
N ASP A 499 -10.76 -23.94 -11.92
CA ASP A 499 -12.10 -23.86 -12.52
C ASP A 499 -12.20 -24.63 -13.85
N PHE A 500 -11.08 -24.93 -14.51
CA PHE A 500 -11.08 -25.50 -15.85
C PHE A 500 -11.68 -26.91 -15.89
N ASP A 501 -11.44 -27.78 -14.93
CA ASP A 501 -12.05 -29.13 -15.01
C ASP A 501 -13.52 -29.17 -14.52
N LYS A 502 -14.10 -28.01 -14.19
CA LYS A 502 -15.47 -27.88 -13.68
C LYS A 502 -16.41 -27.28 -14.74
N PRO A 503 -17.73 -27.52 -14.65
CA PRO A 503 -18.70 -26.80 -15.48
C PRO A 503 -18.52 -25.28 -15.37
N LEU A 504 -18.88 -24.57 -16.44
CA LEU A 504 -18.94 -23.11 -16.39
C LEU A 504 -19.88 -22.70 -15.26
N ARG A 505 -19.47 -21.67 -14.52
CA ARG A 505 -20.24 -21.13 -13.40
C ARG A 505 -21.45 -20.38 -13.91
N GLU A 506 -22.41 -20.13 -13.02
CA GLU A 506 -23.47 -19.19 -13.33
C GLU A 506 -22.90 -17.79 -13.55
N ARG A 507 -23.58 -17.00 -14.39
CA ARG A 507 -23.09 -15.69 -14.83
C ARG A 507 -22.77 -14.76 -13.66
N GLU A 508 -23.62 -14.78 -12.63
CA GLU A 508 -23.52 -13.95 -11.43
C GLU A 508 -22.33 -14.31 -10.56
N GLU A 509 -21.72 -15.48 -10.75
CA GLU A 509 -20.50 -15.91 -10.04
C GLU A 509 -19.21 -15.37 -10.68
N TYR A 510 -19.31 -14.74 -11.86
CA TYR A 510 -18.22 -13.99 -12.47
C TYR A 510 -18.32 -12.51 -12.10
N PHE A 511 -17.17 -11.86 -11.92
CA PHE A 511 -17.16 -10.44 -11.51
C PHE A 511 -17.72 -9.47 -12.58
N ALA A 512 -17.61 -9.84 -13.86
CA ALA A 512 -18.04 -9.01 -14.99
C ALA A 512 -18.27 -9.83 -16.26
N ASN A 513 -18.94 -9.22 -17.24
CA ASN A 513 -19.21 -9.75 -18.57
C ASN A 513 -17.95 -10.19 -19.31
N TYR A 514 -16.85 -9.47 -19.11
CA TYR A 514 -15.55 -9.83 -19.67
C TYR A 514 -15.12 -11.23 -19.26
N ALA A 515 -15.16 -11.57 -17.96
CA ALA A 515 -14.77 -12.88 -17.46
C ALA A 515 -15.68 -13.99 -17.98
N VAL A 516 -16.99 -13.75 -18.04
CA VAL A 516 -17.96 -14.69 -18.64
C VAL A 516 -17.59 -14.98 -20.10
N SER A 517 -17.35 -13.93 -20.90
CA SER A 517 -17.02 -14.07 -22.31
C SER A 517 -15.72 -14.84 -22.53
N LYS A 518 -14.68 -14.57 -21.72
CA LYS A 518 -13.39 -15.27 -21.80
C LYS A 518 -13.50 -16.72 -21.34
N ALA A 519 -14.30 -17.01 -20.33
CA ALA A 519 -14.56 -18.38 -19.88
C ALA A 519 -15.21 -19.21 -21.01
N ILE A 520 -16.25 -18.68 -21.66
CA ILE A 520 -16.93 -19.35 -22.77
C ILE A 520 -15.97 -19.54 -23.96
N ALA A 521 -15.23 -18.49 -24.34
CA ALA A 521 -14.26 -18.55 -25.43
C ALA A 521 -13.17 -19.60 -25.18
N GLU A 522 -12.64 -19.67 -23.96
CA GLU A 522 -11.66 -20.67 -23.57
C GLU A 522 -12.19 -22.10 -23.69
N ARG A 523 -13.44 -22.35 -23.26
CA ARG A 523 -14.07 -23.66 -23.46
C ARG A 523 -14.16 -24.04 -24.92
N LEU A 524 -14.58 -23.12 -25.77
CA LEU A 524 -14.70 -23.36 -27.20
C LEU A 524 -13.35 -23.70 -27.82
N VAL A 525 -12.30 -22.94 -27.49
CA VAL A 525 -10.95 -23.20 -28.00
C VAL A 525 -10.45 -24.57 -27.55
N CYS A 526 -10.49 -24.85 -26.24
CA CYS A 526 -9.95 -26.10 -25.70
C CYS A 526 -10.76 -27.34 -26.09
N ALA A 527 -12.08 -27.22 -26.32
CA ALA A 527 -12.93 -28.33 -26.75
C ALA A 527 -12.69 -28.74 -28.21
N GLU A 528 -12.19 -27.83 -29.04
CA GLU A 528 -11.85 -28.11 -30.45
C GLU A 528 -10.47 -28.79 -30.61
N ASN A 529 -9.82 -29.16 -29.50
CA ASN A 529 -8.53 -29.83 -29.53
C ASN A 529 -8.64 -31.26 -30.10
N GLU A 530 -7.89 -31.52 -31.17
CA GLU A 530 -7.79 -32.84 -31.81
C GLU A 530 -6.35 -33.06 -32.33
N PRO A 531 -5.95 -34.30 -32.69
CA PRO A 531 -4.58 -34.58 -33.14
C PRO A 531 -4.11 -33.74 -34.34
N SER A 532 -5.02 -33.43 -35.27
CA SER A 532 -4.78 -32.60 -36.46
C SER A 532 -4.83 -31.09 -36.19
N PHE A 533 -5.43 -30.67 -35.07
CA PHE A 533 -5.65 -29.27 -34.72
C PHE A 533 -5.50 -29.09 -33.21
N ARG A 534 -4.26 -28.88 -32.79
CA ARG A 534 -3.88 -28.83 -31.37
C ARG A 534 -4.12 -27.43 -30.85
N THR A 535 -4.98 -27.31 -29.85
CA THR A 535 -5.42 -26.02 -29.34
C THR A 535 -5.08 -25.84 -27.87
N GLY A 536 -5.15 -24.61 -27.37
CA GLY A 536 -5.09 -24.32 -25.94
C GLY A 536 -5.01 -22.83 -25.66
N CYS A 537 -4.87 -22.48 -24.39
CA CYS A 537 -4.97 -21.09 -23.95
C CYS A 537 -3.85 -20.65 -23.00
N ILE A 538 -3.48 -19.39 -23.10
CA ILE A 538 -2.68 -18.70 -22.07
C ILE A 538 -3.61 -17.78 -21.30
N ARG A 539 -3.56 -17.82 -19.96
CA ARG A 539 -4.29 -16.97 -19.03
C ARG A 539 -3.32 -15.95 -18.41
N PRO A 540 -3.15 -14.76 -18.99
CA PRO A 540 -2.36 -13.71 -18.36
C PRO A 540 -2.94 -13.36 -17.00
N GLY A 541 -2.05 -13.08 -16.03
CA GLY A 541 -2.39 -12.37 -14.80
C GLY A 541 -3.06 -11.01 -15.06
N ASN A 542 -3.53 -10.37 -14.01
CA ASN A 542 -4.27 -9.11 -14.09
C ASN A 542 -3.40 -8.03 -13.42
N GLY A 543 -3.07 -6.86 -13.98
CA GLY A 543 -3.32 -6.37 -15.33
C GLY A 543 -2.17 -6.65 -16.31
N ILE A 544 -2.49 -6.61 -17.61
CA ILE A 544 -1.50 -6.74 -18.68
C ILE A 544 -0.98 -5.34 -19.04
N TYR A 545 0.33 -5.16 -19.04
CA TYR A 545 0.99 -3.89 -19.31
C TYR A 545 2.23 -4.10 -20.20
N GLY A 546 2.93 -3.03 -20.57
CA GLY A 546 4.19 -3.10 -21.31
C GLY A 546 4.29 -2.13 -22.48
N HIS A 547 3.40 -1.15 -22.57
CA HIS A 547 3.50 -0.11 -23.60
C HIS A 547 2.83 1.17 -23.09
N PRO A 548 3.29 2.37 -23.43
CA PRO A 548 2.63 3.64 -23.06
C PRO A 548 1.12 3.75 -23.36
N SER A 549 0.60 2.92 -24.27
CA SER A 549 -0.84 2.82 -24.58
C SER A 549 -1.63 1.84 -23.70
N ASP A 550 -0.98 1.18 -22.75
CA ASP A 550 -1.63 0.26 -21.82
C ASP A 550 -2.47 1.00 -20.76
N ASN A 551 -3.42 0.28 -20.16
CA ASN A 551 -4.27 0.85 -19.14
C ASN A 551 -3.60 0.96 -17.76
N PRO A 552 -2.84 -0.04 -17.27
CA PRO A 552 -2.34 0.01 -15.88
C PRO A 552 -1.27 1.08 -15.63
N ILE A 553 -0.39 1.35 -16.60
CA ILE A 553 0.75 2.27 -16.47
C ILE A 553 0.58 3.48 -17.38
N GLY A 554 0.23 3.25 -18.65
CA GLY A 554 0.06 4.31 -19.65
C GLY A 554 -0.97 5.36 -19.26
N ASN A 555 -2.14 4.92 -18.77
CA ASN A 555 -3.16 5.87 -18.28
C ASN A 555 -2.71 6.68 -17.06
N LEU A 556 -1.82 6.15 -16.21
CA LEU A 556 -1.28 6.90 -15.07
C LEU A 556 -0.32 7.99 -15.55
N LEU A 557 0.56 7.66 -16.51
CA LEU A 557 1.50 8.59 -17.11
C LEU A 557 0.81 9.74 -17.87
N ALA A 558 -0.33 9.45 -18.50
CA ALA A 558 -1.12 10.44 -19.21
C ALA A 558 -1.85 11.46 -18.29
N ARG A 559 -1.84 11.27 -16.95
CA ARG A 559 -2.61 12.10 -16.00
C ARG A 559 -1.70 12.81 -15.01
N ASP A 560 -2.04 14.06 -14.70
CA ASP A 560 -1.34 14.80 -13.64
C ASP A 560 -1.80 14.37 -12.24
N VAL A 561 -3.05 13.93 -12.12
CA VAL A 561 -3.69 13.58 -10.85
C VAL A 561 -4.37 12.23 -10.98
N ASN A 562 -3.96 11.27 -10.15
CA ASN A 562 -4.57 9.96 -10.05
C ASN A 562 -5.46 9.90 -8.80
N GLN A 563 -6.76 9.70 -9.01
CA GLN A 563 -7.71 9.42 -7.94
C GLN A 563 -7.78 7.91 -7.72
N THR A 564 -7.35 7.44 -6.55
CA THR A 564 -7.24 6.00 -6.27
C THR A 564 -7.77 5.66 -4.89
N TRP A 565 -8.31 4.46 -4.73
CA TRP A 565 -8.74 3.91 -3.43
C TRP A 565 -8.00 2.59 -3.10
N VAL A 566 -7.00 2.22 -3.91
CA VAL A 566 -6.37 0.90 -3.88
C VAL A 566 -4.84 0.88 -3.78
N PRO A 567 -4.14 1.87 -3.20
CA PRO A 567 -2.67 1.82 -3.13
C PRO A 567 -2.14 0.59 -2.37
N HIS A 568 -2.91 0.03 -1.44
CA HIS A 568 -2.57 -1.14 -0.63
C HIS A 568 -2.87 -2.49 -1.29
N ILE A 569 -3.60 -2.49 -2.41
CA ILE A 569 -4.00 -3.71 -3.10
C ILE A 569 -2.79 -4.38 -3.73
N VAL A 570 -2.68 -5.69 -3.50
CA VAL A 570 -1.55 -6.53 -3.93
C VAL A 570 -1.99 -7.37 -5.11
N GLN A 571 -1.20 -7.34 -6.18
CA GLN A 571 -1.57 -7.97 -7.43
C GLN A 571 -0.37 -8.38 -8.30
N ASN A 572 -0.50 -9.50 -9.01
CA ASN A 572 0.48 -9.96 -10.01
C ASN A 572 0.19 -9.34 -11.38
N PHE A 573 1.04 -8.41 -11.81
CA PHE A 573 0.98 -7.88 -13.17
C PHE A 573 1.74 -8.79 -14.14
N VAL A 574 1.44 -8.65 -15.43
CA VAL A 574 2.14 -9.39 -16.48
C VAL A 574 2.43 -8.52 -17.69
N HIS A 575 3.68 -8.51 -18.11
CA HIS A 575 4.13 -7.76 -19.27
C HIS A 575 3.70 -8.45 -20.57
N GLY A 576 3.34 -7.69 -21.61
CA GLY A 576 2.94 -8.21 -22.92
C GLY A 576 3.98 -9.16 -23.53
N ALA A 577 5.27 -8.86 -23.37
CA ALA A 577 6.37 -9.74 -23.79
C ALA A 577 6.42 -11.09 -23.04
N ASN A 578 6.05 -11.09 -21.76
CA ASN A 578 5.97 -12.31 -20.94
C ASN A 578 4.76 -13.19 -21.33
N VAL A 579 3.66 -12.57 -21.76
CA VAL A 579 2.52 -13.29 -22.34
C VAL A 579 2.88 -13.85 -23.73
N ALA A 580 3.55 -13.05 -24.56
CA ALA A 580 3.98 -13.45 -25.89
C ALA A 580 4.92 -14.67 -25.85
N VAL A 581 5.92 -14.66 -24.97
CA VAL A 581 6.85 -15.80 -24.89
C VAL A 581 6.14 -17.06 -24.38
N ALA A 582 5.15 -16.91 -23.50
CA ALA A 582 4.31 -18.04 -23.06
C ALA A 582 3.54 -18.67 -24.24
N HIS A 583 3.02 -17.85 -25.16
CA HIS A 583 2.41 -18.35 -26.39
C HIS A 583 3.40 -19.12 -27.27
N LEU A 584 4.65 -18.65 -27.36
CA LEU A 584 5.70 -19.36 -28.11
C LEU A 584 6.13 -20.68 -27.43
N TYR A 585 6.21 -20.71 -26.09
CA TYR A 585 6.45 -21.95 -25.34
C TYR A 585 5.31 -22.95 -25.53
N HIS A 586 4.08 -22.45 -25.51
CA HIS A 586 2.89 -23.26 -25.77
C HIS A 586 2.89 -23.81 -27.19
N GLU A 587 3.18 -22.99 -28.20
CA GLU A 587 3.37 -23.47 -29.58
C GLU A 587 4.45 -24.56 -29.67
N ALA A 588 5.62 -24.33 -29.07
CA ALA A 588 6.72 -25.30 -29.09
C ALA A 588 6.34 -26.62 -28.41
N ALA A 589 5.47 -26.59 -27.40
CA ALA A 589 4.91 -27.79 -26.78
C ALA A 589 3.89 -28.48 -27.70
N LEU A 590 2.96 -27.72 -28.29
CA LEU A 590 1.94 -28.23 -29.21
C LEU A 590 2.52 -28.79 -30.52
N ALA A 591 3.68 -28.30 -30.95
CA ALA A 591 4.38 -28.80 -32.13
C ALA A 591 4.91 -30.24 -31.97
N LYS A 592 5.07 -30.72 -30.72
CA LYS A 592 5.51 -32.10 -30.45
C LYS A 592 4.35 -33.08 -30.65
N GLU A 593 4.70 -34.31 -31.01
CA GLU A 593 3.75 -35.42 -31.02
C GLU A 593 3.34 -35.78 -29.58
N ASN A 594 2.09 -36.18 -29.37
CA ASN A 594 1.54 -36.58 -28.06
C ASN A 594 1.76 -35.55 -26.93
N CYS A 595 1.46 -34.28 -27.19
CA CYS A 595 1.53 -33.21 -26.19
C CYS A 595 0.37 -33.26 -25.19
N THR A 596 0.67 -33.23 -23.89
CA THR A 596 -0.33 -33.24 -22.80
C THR A 596 -0.83 -31.84 -22.44
N GLN A 597 -0.20 -30.81 -23.02
CA GLN A 597 -0.51 -29.39 -22.91
C GLN A 597 -1.69 -28.98 -23.79
N ALA A 598 -1.95 -29.74 -24.85
CA ALA A 598 -3.10 -29.58 -25.73
C ALA A 598 -4.43 -29.63 -24.97
N GLY A 599 -5.38 -28.81 -25.40
CA GLY A 599 -6.72 -28.71 -24.82
C GLY A 599 -6.78 -28.06 -23.43
N LYS A 600 -5.72 -27.35 -22.99
CA LYS A 600 -5.64 -26.80 -21.63
C LYS A 600 -5.24 -25.32 -21.57
N PRO A 601 -5.63 -24.61 -20.49
CA PRO A 601 -5.14 -23.27 -20.20
C PRO A 601 -3.92 -23.28 -19.26
N PHE A 602 -3.07 -22.25 -19.37
CA PHE A 602 -1.93 -22.02 -18.47
C PHE A 602 -1.88 -20.58 -17.98
N VAL A 603 -1.82 -20.37 -16.66
CA VAL A 603 -1.68 -19.03 -16.07
C VAL A 603 -0.23 -18.56 -16.13
N VAL A 604 0.00 -17.31 -16.50
CA VAL A 604 1.34 -16.69 -16.55
C VAL A 604 1.37 -15.31 -15.92
N THR A 605 2.48 -15.00 -15.23
CA THR A 605 2.77 -13.71 -14.60
C THR A 605 4.23 -13.34 -14.81
N ASP A 606 4.58 -12.07 -14.56
CA ASP A 606 5.98 -11.64 -14.50
C ASP A 606 6.79 -12.41 -13.46
N VAL A 607 8.11 -12.38 -13.62
CA VAL A 607 9.04 -12.98 -12.66
C VAL A 607 9.02 -12.19 -11.36
N GLY A 608 8.88 -12.90 -10.25
CA GLY A 608 8.95 -12.34 -8.91
C GLY A 608 7.61 -12.31 -8.18
N PRO A 609 7.60 -11.75 -6.96
CA PRO A 609 6.41 -11.69 -6.13
C PRO A 609 5.41 -10.64 -6.65
N PRO A 610 4.12 -10.73 -6.29
CA PRO A 610 3.16 -9.67 -6.55
C PRO A 610 3.56 -8.35 -5.90
N ILE A 611 3.15 -7.26 -6.53
CA ILE A 611 3.44 -5.88 -6.12
C ILE A 611 2.18 -5.22 -5.57
N THR A 612 2.31 -4.03 -4.99
CA THR A 612 1.15 -3.18 -4.71
C THR A 612 0.92 -2.16 -5.81
N PHE A 613 -0.31 -1.66 -5.95
CA PHE A 613 -0.55 -0.48 -6.79
C PHE A 613 0.24 0.74 -6.30
N GLY A 614 0.46 0.87 -4.98
CA GLY A 614 1.31 1.91 -4.40
C GLY A 614 2.75 1.88 -4.90
N ASP A 615 3.30 0.71 -5.18
CA ASP A 615 4.63 0.56 -5.78
C ASP A 615 4.66 1.18 -7.19
N VAL A 616 3.65 0.87 -8.03
CA VAL A 616 3.50 1.47 -9.36
C VAL A 616 3.34 2.99 -9.29
N TYR A 617 2.49 3.47 -8.38
CA TYR A 617 2.26 4.89 -8.19
C TYR A 617 3.54 5.62 -7.80
N THR A 618 4.36 5.01 -6.93
CA THR A 618 5.68 5.54 -6.53
C THR A 618 6.64 5.55 -7.72
N ALA A 619 6.62 4.52 -8.58
CA ALA A 619 7.42 4.50 -9.81
C ALA A 619 7.09 5.68 -10.74
N VAL A 620 5.80 5.90 -11.00
CA VAL A 620 5.34 7.03 -11.84
C VAL A 620 5.71 8.37 -11.20
N GLU A 621 5.46 8.55 -9.90
CA GLU A 621 5.79 9.78 -9.17
C GLU A 621 7.29 10.12 -9.17
N VAL A 622 8.15 9.10 -9.08
CA VAL A 622 9.61 9.27 -8.97
C VAL A 622 10.29 9.41 -10.33
N LEU A 623 9.81 8.70 -11.35
CA LEU A 623 10.54 8.51 -12.61
C LEU A 623 9.92 9.24 -13.81
N SER A 624 8.63 9.59 -13.78
CA SER A 624 8.01 10.28 -14.91
C SER A 624 8.59 11.68 -15.09
N ILE A 625 8.79 12.09 -16.36
CA ILE A 625 9.14 13.48 -16.71
C ILE A 625 8.01 14.47 -16.42
N HIS A 626 6.78 13.99 -16.27
CA HIS A 626 5.62 14.83 -15.99
C HIS A 626 5.19 14.77 -14.51
N PRO A 627 4.59 15.85 -13.98
CA PRO A 627 4.06 15.84 -12.63
C PRO A 627 2.98 14.76 -12.47
N PHE A 628 3.06 13.99 -11.40
CA PHE A 628 2.08 13.00 -11.03
C PHE A 628 1.82 13.08 -9.53
N ARG A 629 0.55 13.11 -9.12
CA ARG A 629 0.16 13.07 -7.71
C ARG A 629 -1.02 12.13 -7.48
N ASN A 630 -0.96 11.38 -6.37
CA ASN A 630 -2.07 10.52 -5.95
C ASN A 630 -2.99 11.24 -4.97
N VAL A 631 -4.28 11.15 -5.21
CA VAL A 631 -5.34 11.57 -4.29
C VAL A 631 -6.10 10.33 -3.85
N ILE A 632 -6.01 10.01 -2.56
CA ILE A 632 -6.71 8.85 -2.01
C ILE A 632 -8.19 9.19 -1.82
N VAL A 633 -9.05 8.46 -2.52
CA VAL A 633 -10.51 8.50 -2.34
C VAL A 633 -10.89 7.38 -1.38
N PRO A 634 -11.71 7.64 -0.35
CA PRO A 634 -12.21 6.59 0.54
C PRO A 634 -12.86 5.43 -0.24
N PRO A 635 -12.41 4.17 -0.07
CA PRO A 635 -12.98 3.00 -0.74
C PRO A 635 -14.50 2.88 -0.64
N LEU A 636 -15.11 3.23 0.49
CA LEU A 636 -16.56 3.23 0.63
C LEU A 636 -17.26 4.19 -0.33
N ILE A 637 -16.69 5.38 -0.58
CA ILE A 637 -17.25 6.34 -1.55
C ILE A 637 -17.22 5.72 -2.95
N MET A 638 -16.09 5.11 -3.33
CA MET A 638 -15.97 4.43 -4.62
C MET A 638 -16.93 3.26 -4.76
N LEU A 639 -17.11 2.46 -3.70
CA LEU A 639 -18.10 1.39 -3.67
C LEU A 639 -19.51 1.91 -3.95
N PHE A 640 -19.97 2.95 -3.24
CA PHE A 640 -21.29 3.53 -3.49
C PHE A 640 -21.42 4.13 -4.89
N MET A 641 -20.39 4.87 -5.34
CA MET A 641 -20.36 5.44 -6.68
C MET A 641 -20.53 4.39 -7.76
N THR A 642 -19.89 3.21 -7.62
CA THR A 642 -20.03 2.15 -8.61
C THR A 642 -21.45 1.62 -8.75
N HIS A 643 -22.19 1.53 -7.64
CA HIS A 643 -23.61 1.13 -7.67
C HIS A 643 -24.52 2.22 -8.23
N ILE A 644 -24.23 3.49 -7.95
CA ILE A 644 -25.00 4.63 -8.49
C ILE A 644 -24.83 4.70 -10.01
N VAL A 645 -23.60 4.58 -10.50
CA VAL A 645 -23.28 4.59 -11.94
C VAL A 645 -23.91 3.38 -12.63
N GLU A 646 -23.77 2.16 -12.09
CA GLU A 646 -24.46 0.97 -12.64
C GLU A 646 -25.97 1.19 -12.69
N TRP A 647 -26.59 1.69 -11.62
CA TRP A 647 -28.02 1.98 -11.59
C TRP A 647 -28.43 2.96 -12.70
N PHE A 648 -27.66 4.04 -12.90
CA PHE A 648 -27.91 5.04 -13.93
C PHE A 648 -27.78 4.46 -15.35
N ILE A 649 -26.70 3.71 -15.64
CA ILE A 649 -26.47 3.05 -16.94
C ILE A 649 -27.60 2.05 -17.26
N LEU A 650 -28.11 1.36 -16.25
CA LEU A 650 -29.19 0.37 -16.42
C LEU A 650 -30.59 0.99 -16.46
N LEU A 651 -30.74 2.28 -16.13
CA LEU A 651 -32.05 2.93 -16.05
C LEU A 651 -32.78 2.95 -17.41
N PRO A 652 -32.16 3.31 -18.55
CA PRO A 652 -32.81 3.20 -19.87
C PRO A 652 -33.21 1.77 -20.27
N HIS A 653 -32.52 0.76 -19.75
CA HIS A 653 -32.81 -0.64 -20.02
C HIS A 653 -34.01 -1.15 -19.19
N ARG A 654 -34.21 -0.59 -18.00
CA ARG A 654 -35.35 -0.89 -17.12
C ARG A 654 -36.59 -0.08 -17.49
N LEU A 655 -36.41 1.15 -17.94
CA LEU A 655 -37.45 2.09 -18.34
C LEU A 655 -37.18 2.58 -19.77
N PRO A 656 -37.63 1.84 -20.80
CA PRO A 656 -37.27 2.11 -22.20
C PRO A 656 -37.64 3.51 -22.71
N PHE A 657 -38.66 4.16 -22.16
CA PHE A 657 -39.05 5.52 -22.55
C PHE A 657 -38.00 6.60 -22.18
N LEU A 658 -37.05 6.29 -21.28
CA LEU A 658 -35.93 7.17 -20.96
C LEU A 658 -34.77 7.06 -21.97
N LYS A 659 -34.83 6.07 -22.87
CA LYS A 659 -33.83 5.88 -23.92
C LYS A 659 -33.90 7.07 -24.89
N GLY A 660 -32.79 7.80 -25.01
CA GLY A 660 -32.70 9.03 -25.81
C GLY A 660 -33.00 10.34 -25.05
N ILE A 661 -33.49 10.26 -23.81
CA ILE A 661 -33.67 11.42 -22.92
C ILE A 661 -32.50 11.55 -21.95
N LEU A 662 -32.04 10.42 -21.39
CA LEU A 662 -30.92 10.43 -20.45
C LEU A 662 -29.59 10.59 -21.19
N PRO A 663 -28.66 11.40 -20.65
CA PRO A 663 -27.32 11.52 -21.22
C PRO A 663 -26.56 10.20 -21.09
N GLU A 664 -25.76 9.88 -22.11
CA GLU A 664 -24.89 8.71 -22.10
C GLU A 664 -23.69 8.93 -21.17
N VAL A 665 -23.36 7.93 -20.36
CA VAL A 665 -22.15 7.93 -19.52
C VAL A 665 -20.96 7.49 -20.37
N LYS A 666 -19.99 8.38 -20.57
CA LYS A 666 -18.80 8.16 -21.40
C LYS A 666 -17.50 8.17 -20.59
N GLY A 667 -16.42 7.64 -21.17
CA GLY A 667 -15.08 7.69 -20.62
C GLY A 667 -14.94 6.90 -19.31
N ASP A 668 -14.00 7.32 -18.45
CA ASP A 668 -13.69 6.62 -17.20
C ASP A 668 -14.92 6.31 -16.35
N LEU A 669 -15.87 7.24 -16.27
CA LEU A 669 -17.07 7.08 -15.44
C LEU A 669 -17.89 5.86 -15.87
N ARG A 670 -17.88 5.49 -17.16
CA ARG A 670 -18.58 4.30 -17.67
C ARG A 670 -18.02 3.00 -17.06
N THR A 671 -16.73 2.99 -16.71
CA THR A 671 -16.05 1.82 -16.12
C THR A 671 -16.25 1.70 -14.62
N VAL A 672 -16.71 2.77 -13.96
CA VAL A 672 -16.97 2.82 -12.51
C VAL A 672 -18.26 2.06 -12.18
N GLN A 673 -18.21 0.74 -12.32
CA GLN A 673 -19.30 -0.20 -12.02
C GLN A 673 -18.81 -1.28 -11.04
N PRO A 674 -19.68 -2.03 -10.34
CA PRO A 674 -19.26 -2.86 -9.20
C PRO A 674 -18.25 -3.95 -9.52
N GLY A 675 -18.19 -4.43 -10.77
CA GLY A 675 -17.13 -5.35 -11.19
C GLY A 675 -15.73 -4.76 -11.05
N LEU A 676 -15.58 -3.42 -11.13
CA LEU A 676 -14.30 -2.72 -10.95
C LEU A 676 -13.79 -2.90 -9.52
N ILE A 677 -14.67 -2.78 -8.52
CA ILE A 677 -14.28 -3.01 -7.12
C ILE A 677 -13.72 -4.42 -6.94
N THR A 678 -14.30 -5.41 -7.63
CA THR A 678 -13.84 -6.80 -7.52
C THR A 678 -12.43 -7.00 -8.09
N ILE A 679 -12.12 -6.45 -9.27
CA ILE A 679 -10.77 -6.58 -9.85
C ILE A 679 -9.73 -5.67 -9.20
N CYS A 680 -10.19 -4.74 -8.36
CA CYS A 680 -9.37 -3.90 -7.49
C CYS A 680 -9.33 -4.46 -6.06
N THR A 681 -9.35 -5.79 -5.91
CA THR A 681 -9.08 -6.53 -4.65
C THR A 681 -7.74 -7.24 -4.73
N HIS A 682 -7.32 -7.93 -3.66
CA HIS A 682 -6.03 -8.62 -3.66
C HIS A 682 -6.06 -9.87 -4.55
N LEU A 683 -5.27 -9.89 -5.63
CA LEU A 683 -5.32 -10.94 -6.65
C LEU A 683 -3.94 -11.54 -6.91
N VAL A 684 -3.71 -12.77 -6.48
CA VAL A 684 -2.41 -13.45 -6.60
C VAL A 684 -2.48 -14.49 -7.72
N ALA A 685 -1.69 -14.31 -8.78
CA ALA A 685 -1.61 -15.27 -9.88
C ALA A 685 -0.70 -16.45 -9.52
N SER A 686 -1.12 -17.67 -9.84
CA SER A 686 -0.27 -18.86 -9.76
C SER A 686 0.12 -19.34 -11.16
N ASP A 687 1.39 -19.17 -11.52
CA ASP A 687 1.96 -19.68 -12.77
C ASP A 687 2.70 -21.02 -12.60
N THR A 688 2.48 -21.70 -11.46
CA THR A 688 3.17 -22.94 -11.09
C THR A 688 3.03 -24.02 -12.16
N GLU A 689 1.82 -24.22 -12.69
CA GLU A 689 1.57 -25.20 -13.76
C GLU A 689 2.27 -24.84 -15.08
N ALA A 690 2.34 -23.54 -15.42
CA ALA A 690 3.03 -23.10 -16.63
C ALA A 690 4.55 -23.33 -16.53
N ARG A 691 5.13 -23.12 -15.35
CA ARG A 691 6.56 -23.27 -15.09
C ARG A 691 7.05 -24.73 -15.06
N LYS A 692 6.16 -25.70 -14.78
CA LYS A 692 6.53 -27.12 -14.78
C LYS A 692 7.20 -27.52 -16.11
N PRO A 693 8.20 -28.43 -16.08
CA PRO A 693 8.79 -28.95 -17.30
C PRO A 693 7.75 -29.56 -18.25
N ILE A 694 8.06 -29.58 -19.55
CA ILE A 694 7.19 -30.19 -20.58
C ILE A 694 6.90 -31.67 -20.26
N SER A 695 7.88 -32.39 -19.71
CA SER A 695 7.74 -33.79 -19.30
C SER A 695 6.71 -34.01 -18.17
N GLU A 696 6.39 -32.97 -17.40
CA GLU A 696 5.42 -33.00 -16.31
C GLU A 696 4.08 -32.37 -16.71
N GLY A 697 3.90 -32.04 -18.00
CA GLY A 697 2.67 -31.44 -18.53
C GLY A 697 2.60 -29.92 -18.45
N GLY A 698 3.66 -29.24 -18.00
CA GLY A 698 3.76 -27.78 -18.05
C GLY A 698 4.31 -27.25 -19.37
N LEU A 699 4.59 -25.95 -19.44
CA LEU A 699 5.17 -25.30 -20.63
C LEU A 699 6.70 -25.13 -20.54
N GLY A 700 7.29 -25.32 -19.35
CA GLY A 700 8.64 -24.87 -19.05
C GLY A 700 8.76 -23.34 -19.08
N TYR A 701 7.66 -22.63 -18.80
CA TYR A 701 7.58 -21.18 -18.92
C TYR A 701 8.65 -20.48 -18.06
N LYS A 702 9.38 -19.56 -18.71
CA LYS A 702 10.32 -18.65 -18.07
C LYS A 702 9.99 -17.25 -18.53
N GLY A 703 9.60 -16.39 -17.59
CA GLY A 703 9.42 -14.97 -17.87
C GLY A 703 10.76 -14.32 -18.23
N LEU A 704 10.71 -13.35 -19.14
CA LEU A 704 11.82 -12.55 -19.65
C LEU A 704 12.23 -11.42 -18.71
N LEU A 705 11.27 -10.93 -17.92
CA LEU A 705 11.46 -9.77 -17.04
C LEU A 705 10.63 -9.87 -15.76
N THR A 706 11.05 -9.08 -14.76
CA THR A 706 10.31 -8.80 -13.54
C THR A 706 9.33 -7.63 -13.72
N THR A 707 8.35 -7.51 -12.82
CA THR A 707 7.41 -6.37 -12.86
C THR A 707 8.09 -5.02 -12.62
N LEU A 708 9.14 -4.99 -11.78
CA LEU A 708 9.91 -3.77 -11.53
C LEU A 708 10.60 -3.29 -12.82
N GLU A 709 11.30 -4.18 -13.51
CA GLU A 709 11.98 -3.84 -14.77
C GLU A 709 10.98 -3.39 -15.84
N GLY A 710 9.86 -4.09 -15.97
CA GLY A 710 8.85 -3.76 -16.97
C GLY A 710 8.22 -2.40 -16.73
N VAL A 711 7.80 -2.10 -15.49
CA VAL A 711 7.18 -0.80 -15.17
C VAL A 711 8.18 0.33 -15.42
N VAL A 712 9.43 0.17 -14.99
CA VAL A 712 10.48 1.16 -15.26
C VAL A 712 10.71 1.33 -16.77
N SER A 713 10.75 0.25 -17.55
CA SER A 713 10.89 0.30 -19.00
C SER A 713 9.78 1.09 -19.68
N VAL A 714 8.52 0.89 -19.29
CA VAL A 714 7.39 1.65 -19.86
C VAL A 714 7.50 3.14 -19.55
N ILE A 715 7.93 3.50 -18.34
CA ILE A 715 8.15 4.91 -17.96
C ILE A 715 9.33 5.50 -18.73
N MET A 716 10.40 4.73 -18.96
CA MET A 716 11.54 5.15 -19.78
C MET A 716 11.11 5.44 -21.22
N ASP A 717 10.33 4.55 -21.84
CA ASP A 717 9.84 4.73 -23.20
C ASP A 717 8.95 5.97 -23.29
N TRP A 718 8.05 6.16 -22.32
CA TRP A 718 7.25 7.39 -22.19
C TRP A 718 8.14 8.64 -22.12
N ASN A 719 9.15 8.64 -21.24
CA ASN A 719 10.04 9.78 -21.05
C ASN A 719 10.85 10.11 -22.31
N ARG A 720 11.31 9.10 -23.05
CA ARG A 720 12.05 9.29 -24.31
C ARG A 720 11.18 9.93 -25.37
N GLU A 721 9.94 9.46 -25.50
CA GLU A 721 8.99 9.99 -26.48
C GLU A 721 8.61 11.45 -26.20
N HIS A 722 8.54 11.83 -24.92
CA HIS A 722 8.17 13.18 -24.49
C HIS A 722 9.39 14.07 -24.16
N ALA A 723 10.62 13.65 -24.50
CA ALA A 723 11.85 14.37 -24.15
C ALA A 723 11.97 15.75 -24.82
N SER A 724 11.32 15.95 -25.98
CA SER A 724 11.32 17.20 -26.74
C SER A 724 10.19 18.16 -26.33
N GLU A 725 9.26 17.73 -25.51
CA GLU A 725 8.06 18.49 -25.14
C GLU A 725 8.32 19.36 -23.90
N GLN A 726 8.59 20.65 -24.11
CA GLN A 726 8.84 21.60 -23.01
C GLN A 726 7.55 22.16 -22.35
N THR A 727 6.35 21.82 -22.83
CA THR A 727 5.07 22.40 -22.34
C THR A 727 3.93 21.39 -22.20
N ARG A 728 2.97 21.70 -21.31
CA ARG A 728 1.81 20.85 -20.93
C ARG A 728 0.86 20.47 -22.07
N GLU A 729 0.88 21.17 -23.20
CA GLU A 729 -0.06 20.99 -24.31
C GLU A 729 0.37 19.92 -25.33
N GLY A 730 1.57 19.33 -25.18
CA GLY A 730 2.13 18.34 -26.10
C GLY A 730 1.80 16.86 -25.83
N LYS A 731 1.35 16.50 -24.60
CA LYS A 731 1.27 15.09 -24.15
C LYS A 731 0.52 14.21 -25.16
N LYS A 732 1.20 13.19 -25.69
CA LYS A 732 0.57 12.23 -26.61
C LYS A 732 -0.47 11.41 -25.85
N ILE A 733 -1.72 11.52 -26.27
CA ILE A 733 -2.83 10.73 -25.71
C ILE A 733 -3.01 9.48 -26.57
N TYR A 734 -2.53 8.33 -26.09
CA TYR A 734 -2.77 7.06 -26.76
C TYR A 734 -4.23 6.63 -26.67
N GLN A 735 -4.69 5.89 -27.68
CA GLN A 735 -5.96 5.19 -27.61
C GLN A 735 -5.78 3.88 -26.84
N GLY A 736 -6.02 3.93 -25.53
CA GLY A 736 -6.08 2.75 -24.68
C GLY A 736 -7.23 1.80 -25.09
N SER A 737 -7.15 0.54 -24.65
CA SER A 737 -8.12 -0.50 -25.04
C SER A 737 -9.57 -0.19 -24.65
N LEU A 738 -9.78 0.58 -23.57
CA LEU A 738 -11.11 1.04 -23.15
C LEU A 738 -11.72 2.01 -24.16
N ARG A 739 -10.95 3.01 -24.59
CA ARG A 739 -11.38 4.00 -25.58
C ARG A 739 -11.64 3.35 -26.92
N LEU A 740 -10.80 2.39 -27.32
CA LEU A 740 -11.04 1.61 -28.54
C LEU A 740 -12.35 0.81 -28.46
N ALA A 741 -12.64 0.17 -27.32
CA ALA A 741 -13.89 -0.55 -27.14
C ALA A 741 -15.12 0.38 -27.26
N GLU A 742 -15.06 1.58 -26.68
CA GLU A 742 -16.12 2.59 -26.85
C GLU A 742 -16.29 2.99 -28.32
N MET A 743 -15.20 3.29 -29.04
CA MET A 743 -15.26 3.68 -30.45
C MET A 743 -15.84 2.59 -31.35
N LEU A 744 -15.47 1.32 -31.10
CA LEU A 744 -16.00 0.18 -31.85
C LEU A 744 -17.50 -0.04 -31.58
N GLU A 745 -17.95 0.17 -30.34
CA GLU A 745 -19.36 0.07 -29.98
C GLU A 745 -20.19 1.21 -30.61
N GLU A 746 -19.67 2.44 -30.63
CA GLU A 746 -20.28 3.59 -31.30
C GLU A 746 -20.39 3.35 -32.82
N ALA A 747 -19.32 2.83 -33.45
CA ALA A 747 -19.29 2.50 -34.87
C ALA A 747 -20.25 1.35 -35.24
N GLY A 748 -20.43 0.37 -34.34
CA GLY A 748 -21.42 -0.71 -34.52
C GLY A 748 -22.87 -0.26 -34.32
N SER A 749 -23.08 0.84 -33.58
CA SER A 749 -24.42 1.40 -33.29
C SER A 749 -24.91 2.38 -34.35
N SER A 750 -24.04 2.84 -35.26
CA SER A 750 -24.37 3.78 -36.34
C SER A 750 -24.89 3.11 -37.62
N VAL A 751 -24.96 1.77 -37.66
CA VAL A 751 -25.78 1.04 -38.63
C VAL A 751 -27.19 0.93 -38.04
N PRO A 752 -28.23 1.55 -38.66
CA PRO A 752 -29.58 1.44 -38.15
C PRO A 752 -30.02 -0.04 -38.15
N LEU A 753 -30.64 -0.47 -37.05
CA LEU A 753 -31.40 -1.73 -36.98
C LEU A 753 -32.50 -1.79 -38.06
#